data_AF-A0A329LQ18-F1
#
_entry.id   AF-A0A329LQ18-F1
#
_cell.length_a   1.000
_cell.length_b   1.000
_cell.length_c   1.000
_cell.angle_alpha   90.00
_cell.angle_beta   90.00
_cell.angle_gamma   90.00
#
_symmetry.space_group_name_H-M   'P 1'
#
loop_
_entity.id
_entity.type
_entity.pdbx_description
1 polymer ?
#
loop_
_entity_poly.entity_id
_entity_poly.type
_entity_poly.pdbx_seq_one_letter_code
_entity_poly.pdbx_strand_id
1 'polypeptide(L)'
;MCSTSQPAAAAPFDNGGKRLSLADAMQEGLKASPALKEARTELTKKRTEYQQAQHAVKSQEAKDRSLFAKPHSLSKDLEISLKEPEAKKQLIEAEQSLAAQERKVKHEIETVFLSAVQASLAETGASGKLAEAERLAKEARTKLTYSELAKQESEEAEQKLEKSQSDLKVAGLAAKKARLALGDKIGQNFDKPVSFDFQPYYGSLHQDRLWGFIYAAEKSSLELFKAAETRKLADFRIEITRKLYISKFGNGPTKAVESMFNIQDLDHEAFMAVYENMLTQIKEEWEGFIWLPLPIPKSLIQGEFDGLRYFDDQKYSLPVSMLEMNKAVNQEKEARKSVTASVKQSYFDAKAAEEAYVQALKKRDKSAGEQAAAERNYRFGLLAKDGLEQAITAREQADNGVLSSQFGYLSALSKLNFDTGGALEADYRPGELPYADVDDGLEAIGGAPKQAKGLTGVWTMDQPVPTMTGQFSLKLDKAADKELKADSYAVYAPGGLQIGNTVKLKEPVRHLSFVFGSMDTLLVKLFRDGALAAEARLEGYGSSGVMKVTRIEEDGKSSAGSSSPEPSSGNSEIPAGTLIIGTYMIHRDALTPENVVAAQKTIDTSGQGILYKSEFAGGAWINIENATDLDAISRPSARTVVSAEKVADMKLLLQILKPGEVSAAMPAEELRGQKASIAKELKKNIEEQASAQENGSLQELSGLTERAAELTAQDRLLEALLAGDSKAAAAQLAAIGGASGAGGAAGGGEASGAGGTAGEGEASGAGGAAGEGGASGAGGAASGGEATQEELAASAGELQDQLTTLLAGGGDAQTVDVIVGKLLDAKLKLSAAENGFAETAAALKDAKTMLDAAFDAAQEQSETERAKLYADSSAALEQQIRLVAKEEQAAAREIAEELAEVLQEAGAASSPLLDEWLQRSAEELQQAEKRKYTAEELRQLEEYAELIREASAGEVTPLAVESIVSSDLDFKFDVPPVQIYGNTYIQIRPLLEAFGASVDWDQESATVTVTKDDTTIVCQVGGSIAFVDGEPYELLPSAVLVLGRAMIPLRFAVEALGLTVDWNEAAGTIKVSAN
;
A
#
# COMPACT_ATOMS: atom_id res chain seq x y z
N MET A 1 -14.14 -7.32 -70.49
CA MET A 1 -13.03 -6.51 -69.93
C MET A 1 -13.30 -6.36 -68.45
N CYS A 2 -12.53 -7.08 -67.62
CA CYS A 2 -12.66 -7.05 -66.17
C CYS A 2 -12.15 -5.72 -65.63
N SER A 3 -13.00 -5.02 -64.87
CA SER A 3 -12.59 -4.05 -63.88
C SER A 3 -13.17 -4.53 -62.56
N THR A 4 -12.34 -5.18 -61.76
CA THR A 4 -12.56 -5.39 -60.34
C THR A 4 -12.55 -4.02 -59.68
N SER A 5 -13.74 -3.44 -59.45
CA SER A 5 -13.87 -2.28 -58.57
C SER A 5 -13.53 -2.74 -57.15
N GLN A 6 -12.39 -2.30 -56.64
CA GLN A 6 -12.15 -2.22 -55.19
C GLN A 6 -13.37 -1.57 -54.52
N PRO A 7 -13.76 -2.00 -53.31
CA PRO A 7 -14.70 -1.21 -52.52
C PRO A 7 -14.08 0.18 -52.38
N ALA A 8 -14.82 1.20 -52.79
CA ALA A 8 -14.35 2.57 -52.73
C ALA A 8 -13.99 2.89 -51.27
N ALA A 9 -12.69 3.09 -50.99
CA ALA A 9 -12.29 3.84 -49.81
C ALA A 9 -13.07 5.15 -49.84
N ALA A 10 -13.85 5.41 -48.78
CA ALA A 10 -14.67 6.60 -48.67
C ALA A 10 -13.82 7.83 -49.03
N ALA A 11 -14.17 8.51 -50.12
CA ALA A 11 -13.52 9.75 -50.48
C ALA A 11 -13.70 10.75 -49.31
N PRO A 12 -12.67 11.53 -48.95
CA PRO A 12 -12.78 12.49 -47.87
C PRO A 12 -13.94 13.46 -48.13
N PHE A 13 -14.76 13.67 -47.10
CA PHE A 13 -16.00 14.46 -47.15
C PHE A 13 -15.71 15.95 -47.37
N ASP A 14 -15.44 16.39 -48.60
CA ASP A 14 -15.20 17.81 -48.89
C ASP A 14 -16.51 18.56 -49.18
N ASN A 15 -17.04 19.23 -48.15
CA ASN A 15 -18.14 20.19 -48.26
C ASN A 15 -17.65 21.65 -48.28
N GLY A 16 -16.38 21.91 -48.59
CA GLY A 16 -15.82 23.27 -48.69
C GLY A 16 -15.64 24.01 -47.35
N GLY A 17 -15.72 23.29 -46.22
CA GLY A 17 -15.53 23.81 -44.86
C GLY A 17 -14.17 23.45 -44.26
N LYS A 18 -13.82 24.04 -43.10
CA LYS A 18 -12.62 23.69 -42.32
C LYS A 18 -12.63 22.17 -42.06
N ARG A 19 -11.55 21.46 -42.40
CA ARG A 19 -11.38 20.02 -42.11
C ARG A 19 -10.94 19.87 -40.66
N LEU A 20 -11.59 18.97 -39.92
CA LEU A 20 -11.33 18.73 -38.50
C LEU A 20 -11.09 17.24 -38.26
N SER A 21 -9.88 16.88 -37.85
CA SER A 21 -9.56 15.53 -37.39
C SER A 21 -9.81 15.36 -35.88
N LEU A 22 -9.84 14.11 -35.39
CA LEU A 22 -9.92 13.84 -33.96
C LEU A 22 -8.71 14.42 -33.21
N ALA A 23 -7.51 14.34 -33.79
CA ALA A 23 -6.29 14.90 -33.21
C ALA A 23 -6.37 16.43 -33.08
N ASP A 24 -6.88 17.12 -34.10
CA ASP A 24 -7.09 18.58 -34.05
C ASP A 24 -8.11 18.94 -32.95
N ALA A 25 -9.22 18.19 -32.88
CA ALA A 25 -10.25 18.39 -31.87
C ALA A 25 -9.71 18.17 -30.45
N MET A 26 -8.91 17.12 -30.23
CA MET A 26 -8.23 16.87 -28.95
C MET A 26 -7.27 18.00 -28.60
N GLN A 27 -6.41 18.41 -29.54
CA GLN A 27 -5.43 19.47 -29.29
C GLN A 27 -6.10 20.80 -28.91
N GLU A 28 -7.16 21.19 -29.62
CA GLU A 28 -7.89 22.43 -29.35
C GLU A 28 -8.73 22.33 -28.08
N GLY A 29 -9.39 21.21 -27.82
CA GLY A 29 -10.16 21.00 -26.60
C GLY A 29 -9.32 20.95 -25.34
N LEU A 30 -8.13 20.36 -25.37
CA LEU A 30 -7.19 20.38 -24.24
C LEU A 30 -6.66 21.78 -23.91
N LYS A 31 -6.59 22.68 -24.91
CA LYS A 31 -6.25 24.10 -24.70
C LYS A 31 -7.44 24.90 -24.19
N ALA A 32 -8.64 24.64 -24.72
CA ALA A 32 -9.84 25.41 -24.43
C ALA A 32 -10.52 25.01 -23.11
N SER A 33 -10.28 23.79 -22.60
CA SER A 33 -10.97 23.24 -21.43
C SER A 33 -10.82 24.11 -20.16
N PRO A 34 -11.92 24.66 -19.62
CA PRO A 34 -11.90 25.41 -18.36
C PRO A 34 -11.45 24.55 -17.19
N ALA A 35 -11.88 23.28 -17.15
CA ALA A 35 -11.53 22.35 -16.07
C ALA A 35 -10.03 22.04 -16.02
N LEU A 36 -9.36 21.97 -17.18
CA LEU A 36 -7.89 21.81 -17.21
C LEU A 36 -7.16 23.08 -16.78
N LYS A 37 -7.69 24.25 -17.11
CA LYS A 37 -7.14 25.53 -16.63
C LYS A 37 -7.26 25.64 -15.10
N GLU A 38 -8.40 25.24 -14.55
CA GLU A 38 -8.64 25.19 -13.11
C GLU A 38 -7.67 24.20 -12.43
N ALA A 39 -7.55 22.97 -12.94
CA ALA A 39 -6.63 21.97 -12.41
C ALA A 39 -5.15 22.42 -12.44
N ARG A 40 -4.70 23.09 -13.51
CA ARG A 40 -3.34 23.67 -13.58
C ARG A 40 -3.14 24.80 -12.56
N THR A 41 -4.18 25.59 -12.32
CA THR A 41 -4.16 26.67 -11.32
C THR A 41 -4.06 26.08 -9.92
N GLU A 42 -4.86 25.06 -9.61
CA GLU A 42 -4.81 24.38 -8.31
C GLU A 42 -3.45 23.70 -8.10
N LEU A 43 -2.87 23.06 -9.12
CA LEU A 43 -1.51 22.52 -9.04
C LEU A 43 -0.48 23.60 -8.68
N THR A 44 -0.55 24.76 -9.32
CA THR A 44 0.37 25.88 -9.03
C THR A 44 0.20 26.40 -7.60
N LYS A 45 -1.05 26.47 -7.13
CA LYS A 45 -1.40 26.85 -5.75
C LYS A 45 -0.84 25.83 -4.75
N LYS A 46 -1.10 24.54 -4.95
CA LYS A 46 -0.58 23.46 -4.09
C LYS A 46 0.95 23.41 -4.05
N ARG A 47 1.61 23.70 -5.17
CA ARG A 47 3.08 23.84 -5.21
C ARG A 47 3.57 24.99 -4.32
N THR A 48 2.86 26.11 -4.34
CA THR A 48 3.18 27.28 -3.49
C THR A 48 2.92 26.97 -2.02
N GLU A 49 1.81 26.29 -1.70
CA GLU A 49 1.48 25.86 -0.33
C GLU A 49 2.53 24.89 0.23
N TYR A 50 3.03 23.96 -0.59
CA TYR A 50 4.14 23.07 -0.22
C TYR A 50 5.43 23.83 0.09
N GLN A 51 5.83 24.79 -0.76
CA GLN A 51 6.99 25.63 -0.48
C GLN A 51 6.83 26.43 0.82
N GLN A 52 5.64 26.98 1.08
CA GLN A 52 5.34 27.69 2.32
C GLN A 52 5.41 26.77 3.54
N ALA A 53 4.94 25.52 3.42
CA ALA A 53 5.06 24.51 4.46
C ALA A 53 6.53 24.22 4.79
N GLN A 54 7.38 24.01 3.78
CA GLN A 54 8.83 23.80 3.97
C GLN A 54 9.50 24.98 4.68
N HIS A 55 9.21 26.21 4.26
CA HIS A 55 9.75 27.40 4.91
C HIS A 55 9.26 27.55 6.36
N ALA A 56 8.00 27.21 6.63
CA ALA A 56 7.43 27.26 7.97
C ALA A 56 8.11 26.24 8.90
N VAL A 57 8.34 25.00 8.44
CA VAL A 57 9.05 23.97 9.21
C VAL A 57 10.48 24.40 9.49
N LYS A 58 11.25 24.82 8.46
CA LYS A 58 12.63 25.33 8.63
C LYS A 58 12.72 26.53 9.59
N SER A 59 11.75 27.46 9.50
CA SER A 59 11.70 28.60 10.42
C SER A 59 11.42 28.17 11.86
N GLN A 60 10.59 27.16 12.06
CA GLN A 60 10.29 26.62 13.37
C GLN A 60 11.50 25.88 13.94
N GLU A 61 12.13 25.00 13.16
CA GLU A 61 13.37 24.32 13.56
C GLU A 61 14.48 25.31 13.99
N ALA A 62 14.60 26.44 13.29
CA ALA A 62 15.57 27.48 13.67
C ALA A 62 15.23 28.14 15.01
N LYS A 63 13.95 28.27 15.36
CA LYS A 63 13.51 28.76 16.68
C LYS A 63 13.75 27.70 17.76
N ASP A 64 13.52 26.44 17.43
CA ASP A 64 13.66 25.32 18.37
C ASP A 64 15.14 25.04 18.70
N ARG A 65 16.07 25.44 17.83
CA ARG A 65 17.53 25.42 18.10
C ARG A 65 18.04 26.62 18.90
N SER A 66 17.19 27.60 19.20
CA SER A 66 17.57 28.79 19.97
C SER A 66 17.74 28.48 21.46
N LEU A 67 18.61 29.23 22.15
CA LEU A 67 18.74 29.19 23.61
C LEU A 67 17.44 29.57 24.36
N PHE A 68 16.48 30.17 23.64
CA PHE A 68 15.16 30.53 24.14
C PHE A 68 14.04 29.68 23.53
N ALA A 69 14.36 28.46 23.08
CA ALA A 69 13.37 27.53 22.56
C ALA A 69 12.29 27.25 23.61
N LYS A 70 11.03 27.34 23.19
CA LYS A 70 9.88 27.02 24.05
C LYS A 70 9.55 25.54 23.87
N PRO A 71 9.22 24.81 24.96
CA PRO A 71 8.76 23.45 24.84
C PRO A 71 7.40 23.40 24.12
N HIS A 72 7.11 22.28 23.49
CA HIS A 72 5.90 22.05 22.70
C HIS A 72 4.99 21.00 23.33
N SER A 73 3.68 21.09 23.09
CA SER A 73 2.75 19.99 23.29
C SER A 73 2.86 18.98 22.13
N LEU A 74 2.38 17.75 22.35
CA LEU A 74 2.31 16.72 21.31
C LEU A 74 1.61 17.22 20.04
N SER A 75 0.50 17.95 20.20
CA SER A 75 -0.24 18.54 19.08
C SER A 75 0.62 19.45 18.24
N LYS A 76 1.49 20.24 18.87
CA LYS A 76 2.36 21.18 18.17
C LYS A 76 3.50 20.47 17.44
N ASP A 77 4.11 19.48 18.07
CA ASP A 77 5.16 18.67 17.45
C ASP A 77 4.62 17.86 16.27
N LEU A 78 3.42 17.30 16.39
CA LEU A 78 2.72 16.62 15.30
C LEU A 78 2.35 17.60 14.18
N GLU A 79 1.84 18.79 14.50
CA GLU A 79 1.53 19.83 13.51
C GLU A 79 2.78 20.18 12.69
N ILE A 80 3.92 20.42 13.34
CA ILE A 80 5.18 20.74 12.67
C ILE A 80 5.63 19.58 11.77
N SER A 81 5.58 18.36 12.30
CA SER A 81 6.09 17.17 11.59
C SER A 81 5.21 16.73 10.42
N LEU A 82 3.89 16.94 10.50
CA LEU A 82 2.94 16.58 9.45
C LEU A 82 2.75 17.67 8.40
N LYS A 83 3.12 18.93 8.70
CA LYS A 83 2.90 20.08 7.82
C LYS A 83 3.46 19.90 6.41
N GLU A 84 4.71 19.44 6.30
CA GLU A 84 5.33 19.21 5.00
C GLU A 84 4.74 17.97 4.28
N PRO A 85 4.62 16.79 4.91
CA PRO A 85 3.98 15.61 4.31
C PRO A 85 2.55 15.84 3.84
N GLU A 86 1.71 16.55 4.61
CA GLU A 86 0.33 16.86 4.24
C GLU A 86 0.27 17.79 3.03
N ALA A 87 1.09 18.84 3.01
CA ALA A 87 1.17 19.74 1.86
C ALA A 87 1.71 19.03 0.61
N LYS A 88 2.66 18.09 0.79
CA LYS A 88 3.19 17.26 -0.30
C LYS A 88 2.13 16.31 -0.85
N LYS A 89 1.38 15.63 0.00
CA LYS A 89 0.24 14.79 -0.40
C LYS A 89 -0.72 15.58 -1.28
N GLN A 90 -1.11 16.78 -0.84
CA GLN A 90 -2.03 17.65 -1.60
C GLN A 90 -1.46 18.09 -2.95
N LEU A 91 -0.15 18.35 -3.03
CA LEU A 91 0.54 18.64 -4.30
C LEU A 91 0.46 17.45 -5.26
N ILE A 92 0.80 16.24 -4.80
CA ILE A 92 0.79 15.04 -5.65
C ILE A 92 -0.65 14.67 -6.05
N GLU A 93 -1.63 14.81 -5.15
CA GLU A 93 -3.05 14.63 -5.47
C GLU A 93 -3.52 15.63 -6.55
N ALA A 94 -3.03 16.87 -6.52
CA ALA A 94 -3.34 17.86 -7.56
C ALA A 94 -2.67 17.50 -8.91
N GLU A 95 -1.44 16.97 -8.91
CA GLU A 95 -0.78 16.46 -10.11
C GLU A 95 -1.55 15.29 -10.74
N GLN A 96 -1.95 14.31 -9.93
CA GLN A 96 -2.75 13.17 -10.41
C GLN A 96 -4.15 13.60 -10.84
N SER A 97 -4.75 14.57 -10.15
CA SER A 97 -6.05 15.13 -10.52
C SER A 97 -5.99 15.83 -11.88
N LEU A 98 -4.91 16.55 -12.18
CA LEU A 98 -4.69 17.15 -13.50
C LEU A 98 -4.61 16.06 -14.59
N ALA A 99 -3.83 15.00 -14.35
CA ALA A 99 -3.69 13.89 -15.30
C ALA A 99 -5.03 13.15 -15.53
N ALA A 100 -5.79 12.89 -14.46
CA ALA A 100 -7.12 12.27 -14.55
C ALA A 100 -8.11 13.17 -15.30
N GLN A 101 -8.07 14.48 -15.04
CA GLN A 101 -8.92 15.45 -15.73
C GLN A 101 -8.56 15.56 -17.22
N GLU A 102 -7.30 15.43 -17.59
CA GLU A 102 -6.86 15.36 -18.99
C GLU A 102 -7.47 14.16 -19.71
N ARG A 103 -7.38 12.96 -19.09
CA ARG A 103 -8.00 11.73 -19.63
C ARG A 103 -9.51 11.88 -19.79
N LYS A 104 -10.19 12.45 -18.79
CA LYS A 104 -11.63 12.72 -18.83
C LYS A 104 -12.00 13.64 -20.00
N VAL A 105 -11.27 14.74 -20.17
CA VAL A 105 -11.51 15.69 -21.26
C VAL A 105 -11.25 15.03 -22.63
N LYS A 106 -10.20 14.21 -22.77
CA LYS A 106 -9.95 13.44 -24.00
C LYS A 106 -11.13 12.53 -24.35
N HIS A 107 -11.60 11.74 -23.38
CA HIS A 107 -12.75 10.84 -23.56
C HIS A 107 -14.04 11.59 -23.95
N GLU A 108 -14.34 12.71 -23.28
CA GLU A 108 -15.50 13.54 -23.60
C GLU A 108 -15.42 14.13 -25.02
N ILE A 109 -14.24 14.60 -25.44
CA ILE A 109 -14.02 15.13 -26.80
C ILE A 109 -14.19 14.02 -27.83
N GLU A 110 -13.57 12.85 -27.62
CA GLU A 110 -13.66 11.71 -28.52
C GLU A 110 -15.12 11.26 -28.70
N THR A 111 -15.86 11.11 -27.60
CA THR A 111 -17.29 10.73 -27.62
C THR A 111 -18.14 11.71 -28.44
N VAL A 112 -17.98 13.02 -28.18
CA VAL A 112 -18.75 14.05 -28.89
C VAL A 112 -18.30 14.18 -30.35
N PHE A 113 -17.01 14.00 -30.64
CA PHE A 113 -16.48 13.96 -32.00
C PHE A 113 -17.10 12.81 -32.79
N LEU A 114 -17.08 11.59 -32.25
CA LEU A 114 -17.67 10.40 -32.89
C LEU A 114 -19.17 10.61 -33.16
N SER A 115 -19.91 11.18 -32.20
CA SER A 115 -21.32 11.52 -32.37
C SER A 115 -21.54 12.56 -33.49
N ALA A 116 -20.69 13.58 -33.59
CA ALA A 116 -20.77 14.58 -34.64
C ALA A 116 -20.46 14.00 -36.04
N VAL A 117 -19.47 13.11 -36.14
CA VAL A 117 -19.18 12.37 -37.37
C VAL A 117 -20.38 11.51 -37.77
N GLN A 118 -20.91 10.70 -36.86
CA GLN A 118 -22.05 9.82 -37.12
C GLN A 118 -23.29 10.62 -37.60
N ALA A 119 -23.60 11.74 -36.95
CA ALA A 119 -24.71 12.58 -37.34
C ALA A 119 -24.50 13.26 -38.71
N SER A 120 -23.27 13.67 -39.03
CA SER A 120 -22.92 14.25 -40.34
C SER A 120 -23.03 13.22 -41.47
N LEU A 121 -22.67 11.96 -41.21
CA LEU A 121 -22.87 10.86 -42.15
C LEU A 121 -24.35 10.58 -42.39
N ALA A 122 -25.17 10.59 -41.32
CA ALA A 122 -26.62 10.43 -41.43
C ALA A 122 -27.30 11.54 -42.25
N GLU A 123 -26.88 12.80 -42.05
CA GLU A 123 -27.35 13.95 -42.86
C GLU A 123 -27.00 13.78 -44.34
N THR A 124 -25.76 13.35 -44.64
CA THR A 124 -25.29 13.11 -46.01
C THR A 124 -26.07 11.96 -46.65
N GLY A 125 -26.30 10.86 -45.92
CA GLY A 125 -27.11 9.74 -46.38
C GLY A 125 -28.57 10.12 -46.65
N ALA A 126 -29.18 10.94 -45.79
CA ALA A 126 -30.53 11.45 -45.99
C ALA A 126 -30.62 12.38 -47.21
N SER A 127 -29.59 13.19 -47.46
CA SER A 127 -29.50 14.06 -48.64
C SER A 127 -29.42 13.24 -49.93
N GLY A 128 -28.65 12.16 -49.94
CA GLY A 128 -28.59 11.22 -51.06
C GLY A 128 -29.95 10.56 -51.37
N LYS A 129 -30.66 10.08 -50.34
CA LYS A 129 -32.00 9.51 -50.48
C LYS A 129 -33.02 10.51 -51.02
N LEU A 130 -32.92 11.77 -50.60
CA LEU A 130 -33.76 12.84 -51.13
C LEU A 130 -33.49 13.06 -52.63
N ALA A 131 -32.22 13.14 -53.05
CA ALA A 131 -31.87 13.31 -54.46
C ALA A 131 -32.40 12.16 -55.34
N GLU A 132 -32.35 10.93 -54.83
CA GLU A 132 -32.92 9.78 -55.52
C GLU A 132 -34.46 9.84 -55.58
N ALA A 133 -35.12 10.18 -54.48
CA ALA A 133 -36.57 10.34 -54.43
C ALA A 133 -37.06 11.46 -55.36
N GLU A 134 -36.33 12.57 -55.46
CA GLU A 134 -36.62 13.65 -56.41
C GLU A 134 -36.52 13.18 -57.86
N ARG A 135 -35.49 12.37 -58.19
CA ARG A 135 -35.33 11.77 -59.52
C ARG A 135 -36.51 10.84 -59.85
N LEU A 136 -36.86 9.95 -58.93
CA LEU A 136 -37.95 8.99 -59.11
C LEU A 136 -39.31 9.69 -59.23
N ALA A 137 -39.59 10.70 -58.39
CA ALA A 137 -40.81 11.50 -58.48
C ALA A 137 -40.90 12.24 -59.82
N LYS A 138 -39.79 12.79 -60.32
CA LYS A 138 -39.73 13.46 -61.63
C LYS A 138 -40.01 12.49 -62.79
N GLU A 139 -39.44 11.28 -62.74
CA GLU A 139 -39.69 10.22 -63.72
C GLU A 139 -41.16 9.76 -63.70
N ALA A 140 -41.73 9.55 -62.51
CA ALA A 140 -43.11 9.14 -62.34
C ALA A 140 -44.11 10.21 -62.83
N ARG A 141 -43.89 11.49 -62.49
CA ARG A 141 -44.67 12.63 -63.02
C ARG A 141 -44.66 12.68 -64.55
N THR A 142 -43.49 12.40 -65.16
CA THR A 142 -43.35 12.39 -66.63
C THR A 142 -44.10 11.22 -67.26
N LYS A 143 -44.12 10.04 -66.64
CA LYS A 143 -44.93 8.90 -67.13
C LYS A 143 -46.43 9.16 -67.01
N LEU A 144 -46.85 9.80 -65.92
CA LEU A 144 -48.25 10.14 -65.65
C LEU A 144 -48.84 11.06 -66.73
N THR A 145 -48.03 11.92 -67.35
CA THR A 145 -48.49 12.75 -68.49
C THR A 145 -48.85 11.96 -69.75
N TYR A 146 -48.42 10.69 -69.88
CA TYR A 146 -48.65 9.86 -71.08
C TYR A 146 -49.48 8.59 -70.82
N SER A 147 -49.80 8.24 -69.57
CA SER A 147 -50.56 7.03 -69.21
C SER A 147 -51.27 7.16 -67.85
N GLU A 148 -52.60 6.96 -67.81
CA GLU A 148 -53.36 6.94 -66.55
C GLU A 148 -53.04 5.74 -65.64
N LEU A 149 -52.44 4.69 -66.20
CA LEU A 149 -51.99 3.51 -65.44
C LEU A 149 -50.77 3.81 -64.53
N ALA A 150 -50.12 4.96 -64.70
CA ALA A 150 -48.97 5.38 -63.87
C ALA A 150 -49.37 6.16 -62.60
N LYS A 151 -50.68 6.30 -62.31
CA LYS A 151 -51.19 7.06 -61.16
C LYS A 151 -50.66 6.54 -59.83
N GLN A 152 -50.71 5.22 -59.64
CA GLN A 152 -50.27 4.58 -58.40
C GLN A 152 -48.74 4.73 -58.21
N GLU A 153 -47.93 4.49 -59.24
CA GLU A 153 -46.48 4.70 -59.20
C GLU A 153 -46.11 6.16 -58.86
N SER A 154 -46.89 7.13 -59.35
CA SER A 154 -46.69 8.55 -59.04
C SER A 154 -47.02 8.88 -57.59
N GLU A 155 -48.13 8.36 -57.04
CA GLU A 155 -48.51 8.60 -55.64
C GLU A 155 -47.47 8.01 -54.67
N GLU A 156 -46.95 6.81 -54.96
CA GLU A 156 -45.89 6.15 -54.16
C GLU A 156 -44.57 6.93 -54.20
N ALA A 157 -44.18 7.46 -55.38
CA ALA A 157 -42.96 8.25 -55.53
C ALA A 157 -43.04 9.61 -54.80
N GLU A 158 -44.22 10.26 -54.78
CA GLU A 158 -44.44 11.51 -54.03
C GLU A 158 -44.39 11.28 -52.52
N GLN A 159 -44.99 10.19 -52.02
CA GLN A 159 -44.90 9.83 -50.61
C GLN A 159 -43.44 9.57 -50.18
N LYS A 160 -42.65 8.89 -51.03
CA LYS A 160 -41.22 8.66 -50.78
C LYS A 160 -40.42 9.96 -50.77
N LEU A 161 -40.76 10.92 -51.63
CA LEU A 161 -40.16 12.26 -51.65
C LEU A 161 -40.47 13.05 -50.37
N GLU A 162 -41.74 13.12 -49.96
CA GLU A 162 -42.15 13.83 -48.74
C GLU A 162 -41.47 13.24 -47.50
N LYS A 163 -41.43 11.90 -47.40
CA LYS A 163 -40.71 11.21 -46.31
C LYS A 163 -39.22 11.56 -46.31
N SER A 164 -38.55 11.51 -47.46
CA SER A 164 -37.12 11.80 -47.57
C SER A 164 -36.79 13.26 -47.22
N GLN A 165 -37.69 14.20 -47.52
CA GLN A 165 -37.56 15.60 -47.10
C GLN A 165 -37.68 15.77 -45.58
N SER A 166 -38.59 15.02 -44.94
CA SER A 166 -38.72 15.00 -43.48
C SER A 166 -37.47 14.41 -42.83
N ASP A 167 -37.00 13.26 -43.32
CA ASP A 167 -35.82 12.56 -42.80
C ASP A 167 -34.56 13.44 -42.88
N LEU A 168 -34.36 14.17 -43.99
CA LEU A 168 -33.24 15.13 -44.12
C LEU A 168 -33.32 16.27 -43.09
N LYS A 169 -34.50 16.82 -42.82
CA LYS A 169 -34.67 17.86 -41.79
C LYS A 169 -34.30 17.35 -40.41
N VAL A 170 -34.74 16.15 -40.06
CA VAL A 170 -34.42 15.50 -38.77
C VAL A 170 -32.90 15.25 -38.66
N ALA A 171 -32.29 14.68 -39.69
CA ALA A 171 -30.87 14.40 -39.73
C ALA A 171 -30.01 15.68 -39.66
N GLY A 172 -30.41 16.73 -40.39
CA GLY A 172 -29.72 18.03 -40.36
C GLY A 172 -29.80 18.75 -39.01
N LEU A 173 -30.94 18.63 -38.30
CA LEU A 173 -31.06 19.13 -36.93
C LEU A 173 -30.17 18.35 -35.96
N ALA A 174 -30.10 17.02 -36.09
CA ALA A 174 -29.22 16.17 -35.28
C ALA A 174 -27.73 16.50 -35.53
N ALA A 175 -27.33 16.62 -36.80
CA ALA A 175 -25.96 17.01 -37.19
C ALA A 175 -25.60 18.41 -36.68
N LYS A 176 -26.52 19.38 -36.78
CA LYS A 176 -26.33 20.72 -36.22
C LYS A 176 -26.17 20.67 -34.70
N LYS A 177 -26.98 19.89 -33.99
CA LYS A 177 -26.86 19.74 -32.53
C LYS A 177 -25.52 19.12 -32.13
N ALA A 178 -25.09 18.06 -32.81
CA ALA A 178 -23.86 17.36 -32.49
C ALA A 178 -22.60 18.20 -32.77
N ARG A 179 -22.55 18.94 -33.88
CA ARG A 179 -21.43 19.85 -34.16
C ARG A 179 -21.36 21.03 -33.19
N LEU A 180 -22.49 21.57 -32.74
CA LEU A 180 -22.49 22.62 -31.70
C LEU A 180 -21.94 22.08 -30.38
N ALA A 181 -22.35 20.88 -29.97
CA ALA A 181 -21.81 20.23 -28.78
C ALA A 181 -20.29 20.01 -28.86
N LEU A 182 -19.77 19.62 -30.04
CA LEU A 182 -18.33 19.51 -30.28
C LEU A 182 -17.64 20.87 -30.19
N GLY A 183 -18.24 21.89 -30.82
CA GLY A 183 -17.75 23.27 -30.79
C GLY A 183 -17.61 23.81 -29.38
N ASP A 184 -18.62 23.58 -28.54
CA ASP A 184 -18.62 23.95 -27.13
C ASP A 184 -17.47 23.27 -26.36
N LYS A 185 -17.18 21.99 -26.65
CA LYS A 185 -16.08 21.24 -26.02
C LYS A 185 -14.69 21.72 -26.44
N ILE A 186 -14.53 22.18 -27.69
CA ILE A 186 -13.22 22.57 -28.23
C ILE A 186 -13.03 24.10 -28.37
N GLY A 187 -13.97 24.90 -27.85
CA GLY A 187 -13.89 26.36 -27.88
C GLY A 187 -14.02 26.97 -29.29
N GLN A 188 -14.73 26.30 -30.21
CA GLN A 188 -14.96 26.76 -31.57
C GLN A 188 -16.46 26.87 -31.87
N ASN A 189 -16.83 27.80 -32.76
CA ASN A 189 -18.23 27.93 -33.19
C ASN A 189 -18.46 27.17 -34.50
N PHE A 190 -19.33 26.15 -34.44
CA PHE A 190 -19.72 25.31 -35.59
C PHE A 190 -21.18 25.51 -36.02
N ASP A 191 -21.67 26.75 -36.03
CA ASP A 191 -22.99 27.04 -36.60
C ASP A 191 -23.04 26.71 -38.11
N LYS A 192 -21.92 26.89 -38.82
CA LYS A 192 -21.74 26.46 -40.21
C LYS A 192 -21.29 24.99 -40.29
N PRO A 193 -21.62 24.26 -41.39
CA PRO A 193 -21.14 22.90 -41.60
C PRO A 193 -19.61 22.78 -41.57
N VAL A 194 -19.12 21.66 -41.04
CA VAL A 194 -17.69 21.32 -40.90
C VAL A 194 -17.45 19.99 -41.61
N SER A 195 -16.27 19.83 -42.21
CA SER A 195 -15.84 18.56 -42.78
C SER A 195 -15.04 17.78 -41.74
N PHE A 196 -15.38 16.52 -41.52
CA PHE A 196 -14.65 15.65 -40.61
C PHE A 196 -13.64 14.79 -41.37
N ASP A 197 -12.39 14.81 -40.93
CA ASP A 197 -11.36 13.86 -41.37
C ASP A 197 -11.32 12.69 -40.39
N PHE A 198 -12.21 11.72 -40.61
CA PHE A 198 -12.34 10.54 -39.78
C PHE A 198 -11.84 9.31 -40.54
N GLN A 199 -10.93 8.58 -39.89
CA GLN A 199 -10.47 7.27 -40.33
C GLN A 199 -10.87 6.25 -39.26
N PRO A 200 -11.54 5.14 -39.63
CA PRO A 200 -11.88 4.11 -38.67
C PRO A 200 -10.62 3.47 -38.09
N TYR A 201 -10.72 3.00 -36.86
CA TYR A 201 -9.67 2.27 -36.15
C TYR A 201 -10.28 1.19 -35.26
N TYR A 202 -9.45 0.25 -34.82
CA TYR A 202 -9.84 -0.79 -33.87
C TYR A 202 -8.75 -1.03 -32.83
N GLY A 203 -9.12 -1.64 -31.71
CA GLY A 203 -8.22 -2.04 -30.62
C GLY A 203 -8.16 -3.56 -30.47
N SER A 204 -7.09 -4.07 -29.88
CA SER A 204 -6.97 -5.51 -29.57
C SER A 204 -7.61 -5.82 -28.22
N LEU A 205 -8.70 -6.58 -28.25
CA LEU A 205 -9.50 -6.99 -27.09
C LEU A 205 -9.43 -8.52 -26.85
N HIS A 206 -8.25 -9.11 -26.90
CA HIS A 206 -8.07 -10.51 -26.49
C HIS A 206 -8.18 -10.63 -24.95
N GLN A 207 -8.73 -11.76 -24.48
CA GLN A 207 -9.01 -11.96 -23.06
C GLN A 207 -7.76 -11.95 -22.17
N ASP A 208 -6.62 -12.42 -22.68
CA ASP A 208 -5.32 -12.38 -22.01
C ASP A 208 -4.86 -10.96 -21.63
N ARG A 209 -5.40 -9.93 -22.30
CA ARG A 209 -5.07 -8.52 -22.05
C ARG A 209 -5.84 -7.90 -20.89
N LEU A 210 -6.93 -8.52 -20.43
CA LEU A 210 -7.79 -7.98 -19.36
C LEU A 210 -6.99 -7.62 -18.10
N TRP A 211 -6.04 -8.47 -17.70
CA TRP A 211 -5.20 -8.21 -16.54
C TRP A 211 -4.25 -7.03 -16.76
N GLY A 212 -3.70 -6.88 -17.98
CA GLY A 212 -2.89 -5.72 -18.34
C GLY A 212 -3.68 -4.41 -18.24
N PHE A 213 -4.94 -4.43 -18.66
CA PHE A 213 -5.87 -3.31 -18.52
C PHE A 213 -6.18 -2.97 -17.06
N ILE A 214 -6.44 -3.98 -16.23
CA ILE A 214 -6.66 -3.81 -14.78
C ILE A 214 -5.42 -3.19 -14.13
N TYR A 215 -4.21 -3.69 -14.40
CA TYR A 215 -2.98 -3.14 -13.81
C TYR A 215 -2.66 -1.72 -14.28
N ALA A 216 -2.99 -1.38 -15.53
CA ALA A 216 -2.87 -0.01 -16.03
C ALA A 216 -3.86 0.94 -15.32
N ALA A 217 -5.09 0.48 -15.10
CA ALA A 217 -6.11 1.23 -14.37
C ALA A 217 -5.73 1.43 -12.89
N GLU A 218 -5.24 0.41 -12.21
CA GLU A 218 -4.79 0.52 -10.82
C GLU A 218 -3.68 1.58 -10.65
N LYS A 219 -2.81 1.74 -11.65
CA LYS A 219 -1.73 2.75 -11.64
C LYS A 219 -2.20 4.17 -11.94
N SER A 220 -3.34 4.33 -12.60
CA SER A 220 -3.81 5.61 -13.15
C SER A 220 -5.10 6.12 -12.52
N SER A 221 -5.78 5.28 -11.72
CA SER A 221 -6.99 5.64 -10.98
C SER A 221 -6.70 6.66 -9.90
N LEU A 222 -7.37 7.81 -9.98
CA LEU A 222 -7.21 8.90 -9.02
C LEU A 222 -7.73 8.53 -7.63
N GLU A 223 -8.85 7.80 -7.55
CA GLU A 223 -9.46 7.45 -6.26
C GLU A 223 -8.64 6.39 -5.53
N LEU A 224 -8.12 5.38 -6.25
CA LEU A 224 -7.18 4.43 -5.66
C LEU A 224 -5.88 5.11 -5.24
N PHE A 225 -5.38 6.05 -6.05
CA PHE A 225 -4.21 6.84 -5.71
C PHE A 225 -4.41 7.65 -4.41
N LYS A 226 -5.51 8.39 -4.28
CA LYS A 226 -5.84 9.16 -3.05
C LYS A 226 -5.99 8.26 -1.83
N ALA A 227 -6.62 7.10 -1.98
CA ALA A 227 -6.77 6.14 -0.89
C ALA A 227 -5.40 5.62 -0.44
N ALA A 228 -4.52 5.26 -1.39
CA ALA A 228 -3.16 4.84 -1.09
C ALA A 228 -2.32 5.95 -0.43
N GLU A 229 -2.41 7.20 -0.89
CA GLU A 229 -1.72 8.33 -0.25
C GLU A 229 -2.26 8.63 1.16
N THR A 230 -3.56 8.44 1.37
CA THR A 230 -4.17 8.57 2.69
C THR A 230 -3.67 7.48 3.65
N ARG A 231 -3.56 6.24 3.18
CA ARG A 231 -2.97 5.13 3.97
C ARG A 231 -1.52 5.42 4.32
N LYS A 232 -0.70 5.80 3.33
CA LYS A 232 0.71 6.15 3.55
C LYS A 232 0.87 7.29 4.57
N LEU A 233 0.00 8.31 4.53
CA LEU A 233 0.06 9.42 5.47
C LEU A 233 -0.33 8.97 6.89
N ALA A 234 -1.31 8.06 7.02
CA ALA A 234 -1.69 7.46 8.30
C ALA A 234 -0.54 6.60 8.88
N ASP A 235 0.13 5.79 8.06
CA ASP A 235 1.34 5.04 8.46
C ASP A 235 2.41 5.98 9.00
N PHE A 236 2.68 7.07 8.26
CA PHE A 236 3.65 8.08 8.66
C PHE A 236 3.27 8.78 9.96
N ARG A 237 1.98 9.09 10.14
CA ARG A 237 1.45 9.69 11.37
C ARG A 237 1.67 8.78 12.58
N ILE A 238 1.46 7.47 12.43
CA ILE A 238 1.78 6.50 13.48
C ILE A 238 3.28 6.52 13.79
N GLU A 239 4.12 6.43 12.77
CA GLU A 239 5.57 6.39 12.94
C GLU A 239 6.12 7.64 13.64
N ILE A 240 5.67 8.83 13.23
CA ILE A 240 6.13 10.07 13.85
C ILE A 240 5.61 10.21 15.28
N THR A 241 4.35 9.81 15.54
CA THR A 241 3.78 9.85 16.90
C THR A 241 4.58 8.94 17.83
N ARG A 242 4.95 7.74 17.38
CA ARG A 242 5.83 6.82 18.13
C ARG A 242 7.20 7.42 18.41
N LYS A 243 7.86 7.99 17.38
CA LYS A 243 9.16 8.66 17.53
C LYS A 243 9.11 9.81 18.53
N LEU A 244 8.03 10.61 18.51
CA LEU A 244 7.83 11.69 19.48
C LEU A 244 7.64 11.15 20.90
N TYR A 245 6.89 10.06 21.09
CA TYR A 245 6.71 9.45 22.40
C TYR A 245 8.03 8.90 22.95
N ILE A 246 8.79 8.16 22.13
CA ILE A 246 10.12 7.65 22.51
C ILE A 246 11.08 8.80 22.82
N SER A 247 11.09 9.85 21.99
CA SER A 247 11.93 11.03 22.21
C SER A 247 11.60 11.73 23.53
N LYS A 248 10.30 11.82 23.88
CA LYS A 248 9.83 12.53 25.07
C LYS A 248 9.95 11.72 26.36
N PHE A 249 9.69 10.41 26.32
CA PHE A 249 9.58 9.56 27.52
C PHE A 249 10.63 8.44 27.60
N GLY A 250 11.48 8.30 26.57
CA GLY A 250 12.43 7.21 26.47
C GLY A 250 11.79 5.85 26.17
N ASN A 251 12.62 4.81 26.09
CA ASN A 251 12.19 3.46 25.72
C ASN A 251 11.46 2.71 26.84
N GLY A 252 11.47 3.18 28.08
CA GLY A 252 10.91 2.44 29.23
C GLY A 252 9.38 2.34 29.16
N PRO A 253 8.66 3.46 29.37
CA PRO A 253 7.19 3.46 29.36
C PRO A 253 6.60 3.08 27.99
N THR A 254 7.31 3.39 26.90
CA THR A 254 6.84 3.20 25.53
C THR A 254 7.01 1.76 25.03
N LYS A 255 7.85 0.93 25.66
CA LYS A 255 8.25 -0.39 25.16
C LYS A 255 7.09 -1.32 24.84
N ALA A 256 6.08 -1.37 25.72
CA ALA A 256 4.94 -2.26 25.59
C ALA A 256 4.03 -1.85 24.43
N VAL A 257 3.81 -0.53 24.28
CA VAL A 257 3.10 0.05 23.14
C VAL A 257 3.88 -0.22 21.84
N GLU A 258 5.20 -0.10 21.87
CA GLU A 258 6.08 -0.38 20.73
C GLU A 258 6.05 -1.84 20.27
N SER A 259 5.96 -2.81 21.19
CA SER A 259 5.88 -4.23 20.84
C SER A 259 4.58 -4.61 20.10
N MET A 260 3.50 -3.85 20.30
CA MET A 260 2.21 -4.14 19.68
C MET A 260 2.15 -3.83 18.18
N PHE A 261 3.06 -3.00 17.66
CA PHE A 261 3.09 -2.64 16.23
C PHE A 261 3.64 -3.74 15.32
N ASN A 262 4.18 -4.82 15.88
CA ASN A 262 4.65 -5.98 15.11
C ASN A 262 3.58 -7.08 14.95
N ILE A 263 2.40 -6.90 15.55
CA ILE A 263 1.31 -7.88 15.57
C ILE A 263 0.42 -7.64 14.34
N GLN A 264 0.20 -8.68 13.53
CA GLN A 264 -0.84 -8.65 12.49
C GLN A 264 -2.21 -8.70 13.17
N ASP A 265 -3.14 -7.83 12.74
CA ASP A 265 -4.50 -7.70 13.30
C ASP A 265 -4.56 -7.32 14.78
N LEU A 266 -3.95 -6.17 15.10
CA LEU A 266 -3.96 -5.59 16.44
C LEU A 266 -5.37 -5.28 16.95
N ASP A 267 -5.78 -5.95 18.03
CA ASP A 267 -7.02 -5.67 18.76
C ASP A 267 -6.96 -4.28 19.41
N HIS A 268 -7.95 -3.44 19.09
CA HIS A 268 -7.99 -2.05 19.57
C HIS A 268 -8.19 -1.94 21.08
N GLU A 269 -8.95 -2.86 21.69
CA GLU A 269 -9.18 -2.87 23.13
C GLU A 269 -7.92 -3.29 23.89
N ALA A 270 -7.23 -4.33 23.39
CA ALA A 270 -5.93 -4.75 23.93
C ALA A 270 -4.88 -3.63 23.80
N PHE A 271 -4.83 -2.95 22.66
CA PHE A 271 -3.96 -1.80 22.47
C PHE A 271 -4.27 -0.66 23.45
N MET A 272 -5.55 -0.33 23.65
CA MET A 272 -5.97 0.72 24.57
C MET A 272 -5.60 0.41 26.02
N ALA A 273 -5.65 -0.86 26.44
CA ALA A 273 -5.21 -1.28 27.78
C ALA A 273 -3.70 -1.05 27.97
N VAL A 274 -2.88 -1.44 26.99
CA VAL A 274 -1.42 -1.19 27.03
C VAL A 274 -1.10 0.30 26.96
N TYR A 275 -1.88 1.05 26.18
CA TYR A 275 -1.76 2.50 26.06
C TYR A 275 -2.05 3.24 27.37
N GLU A 276 -3.15 2.93 28.05
CA GLU A 276 -3.48 3.54 29.34
C GLU A 276 -2.50 3.14 30.45
N ASN A 277 -1.92 1.94 30.38
CA ASN A 277 -0.84 1.53 31.28
C ASN A 277 0.43 2.38 31.06
N MET A 278 0.83 2.64 29.81
CA MET A 278 1.91 3.59 29.50
C MET A 278 1.64 4.96 30.11
N LEU A 279 0.42 5.49 29.94
CA LEU A 279 0.04 6.79 30.50
C LEU A 279 0.08 6.80 32.03
N THR A 280 -0.26 5.68 32.67
CA THR A 280 -0.17 5.50 34.13
C THR A 280 1.29 5.51 34.59
N GLN A 281 2.19 4.79 33.92
CA GLN A 281 3.63 4.79 34.24
C GLN A 281 4.24 6.20 34.09
N ILE A 282 3.90 6.90 33.01
CA ILE A 282 4.34 8.30 32.79
C ILE A 282 3.84 9.21 33.92
N LYS A 283 2.64 8.98 34.43
CA LYS A 283 2.10 9.75 35.56
C LYS A 283 2.86 9.47 36.85
N GLU A 284 3.09 8.20 37.18
CA GLU A 284 3.73 7.76 38.43
C GLU A 284 5.17 8.27 38.58
N GLU A 285 5.92 8.41 37.48
CA GLU A 285 7.29 8.95 37.50
C GLU A 285 7.37 10.38 38.11
N TRP A 286 6.29 11.15 37.95
CA TRP A 286 6.16 12.52 38.44
C TRP A 286 5.45 12.62 39.81
N GLU A 287 5.03 11.50 40.40
CA GLU A 287 4.49 11.45 41.75
C GLU A 287 5.62 11.33 42.80
N GLY A 288 5.44 11.98 43.96
CA GLY A 288 6.40 11.96 45.07
C GLY A 288 7.31 13.20 45.18
N PHE A 289 8.39 13.08 45.96
CA PHE A 289 9.28 14.18 46.33
C PHE A 289 10.71 13.89 45.88
N ILE A 290 11.42 14.92 45.40
CA ILE A 290 12.88 14.89 45.26
C ILE A 290 13.49 15.35 46.58
N TRP A 291 14.44 14.56 47.08
CA TRP A 291 15.18 14.86 48.30
C TRP A 291 16.43 15.70 47.99
N LEU A 292 16.29 17.00 48.26
CA LEU A 292 17.36 17.98 48.43
C LEU A 292 17.44 18.32 49.94
N PRO A 293 18.24 19.30 50.43
CA PRO A 293 18.20 19.68 51.86
C PRO A 293 16.78 19.94 52.43
N LEU A 294 15.76 20.19 51.58
CA LEU A 294 14.33 20.07 51.88
C LEU A 294 13.62 19.23 50.79
N PRO A 295 12.55 18.48 51.13
CA PRO A 295 11.77 17.73 50.15
C PRO A 295 10.93 18.66 49.26
N ILE A 296 11.08 18.51 47.94
CA ILE A 296 10.33 19.29 46.95
C ILE A 296 9.45 18.33 46.13
N PRO A 297 8.11 18.55 46.05
CA PRO A 297 7.25 17.77 45.17
C PRO A 297 7.75 17.79 43.72
N LYS A 298 7.87 16.63 43.08
CA LYS A 298 8.29 16.51 41.67
C LYS A 298 7.40 17.32 40.72
N SER A 299 6.11 17.45 41.03
CA SER A 299 5.15 18.25 40.26
C SER A 299 5.44 19.75 40.24
N LEU A 300 6.22 20.29 41.20
CA LEU A 300 6.59 21.72 41.23
C LEU A 300 7.75 22.06 40.29
N ILE A 301 8.55 21.08 39.89
CA ILE A 301 9.63 21.25 38.92
C ILE A 301 9.26 20.72 37.53
N GLN A 302 8.04 20.20 37.38
CA GLN A 302 7.49 19.72 36.12
C GLN A 302 7.31 20.92 35.16
N GLY A 303 7.97 20.86 34.01
CA GLY A 303 7.84 21.87 32.96
C GLY A 303 6.42 21.98 32.41
N GLU A 304 6.21 22.97 31.55
CA GLU A 304 4.90 23.26 30.92
C GLU A 304 4.33 22.04 30.17
N PHE A 305 5.19 21.22 29.55
CA PHE A 305 4.81 20.04 28.76
C PHE A 305 5.54 18.76 29.18
N ASP A 306 5.85 18.58 30.47
CA ASP A 306 6.45 17.35 30.98
C ASP A 306 5.40 16.37 31.53
N GLY A 307 5.73 15.09 31.58
CA GLY A 307 4.79 14.03 32.01
C GLY A 307 3.51 14.01 31.18
N LEU A 308 2.36 13.82 31.83
CA LEU A 308 1.06 13.79 31.14
C LEU A 308 0.67 15.10 30.44
N ARG A 309 1.26 16.25 30.82
CA ARG A 309 0.93 17.56 30.23
C ARG A 309 1.31 17.66 28.75
N TYR A 310 2.26 16.85 28.30
CA TYR A 310 2.59 16.74 26.89
C TYR A 310 1.38 16.31 26.03
N PHE A 311 0.47 15.55 26.64
CA PHE A 311 -0.73 15.00 26.01
C PHE A 311 -2.00 15.84 26.21
N ASP A 312 -1.96 16.94 26.98
CA ASP A 312 -3.17 17.67 27.43
C ASP A 312 -4.13 18.04 26.29
N ASP A 313 -3.59 18.34 25.10
CA ASP A 313 -4.38 18.68 23.92
C ASP A 313 -4.84 17.45 23.09
N GLN A 314 -4.11 16.33 23.13
CA GLN A 314 -4.33 15.15 22.28
C GLN A 314 -3.95 13.84 23.00
N LYS A 315 -4.67 13.51 24.07
CA LYS A 315 -4.43 12.32 24.90
C LYS A 315 -4.43 11.00 24.12
N TYR A 316 -5.23 10.86 23.06
CA TYR A 316 -5.39 9.60 22.32
C TYR A 316 -4.83 9.66 20.89
N SER A 317 -3.82 10.49 20.63
CA SER A 317 -3.29 10.69 19.26
C SER A 317 -2.85 9.39 18.57
N LEU A 318 -2.11 8.53 19.29
CA LEU A 318 -1.62 7.26 18.75
C LEU A 318 -2.74 6.24 18.48
N PRO A 319 -3.66 5.93 19.42
CA PRO A 319 -4.82 5.09 19.12
C PRO A 319 -5.70 5.60 17.98
N VAL A 320 -5.94 6.91 17.91
CA VAL A 320 -6.71 7.52 16.81
C VAL A 320 -5.98 7.33 15.48
N SER A 321 -4.66 7.50 15.45
CA SER A 321 -3.86 7.30 14.24
C SER A 321 -3.90 5.85 13.73
N MET A 322 -3.95 4.86 14.62
CA MET A 322 -4.17 3.45 14.26
C MET A 322 -5.54 3.21 13.64
N LEU A 323 -6.60 3.77 14.23
CA LEU A 323 -7.95 3.65 13.69
C LEU A 323 -8.05 4.30 12.29
N GLU A 324 -7.43 5.47 12.13
CA GLU A 324 -7.31 6.15 10.84
C GLU A 324 -6.56 5.30 9.80
N MET A 325 -5.48 4.63 10.20
CA MET A 325 -4.74 3.70 9.33
C MET A 325 -5.60 2.52 8.90
N ASN A 326 -6.26 1.82 9.82
CA ASN A 326 -7.13 0.68 9.49
C ASN A 326 -8.27 1.11 8.55
N LYS A 327 -8.86 2.27 8.81
CA LYS A 327 -9.85 2.87 7.91
C LYS A 327 -9.26 3.13 6.51
N ALA A 328 -8.06 3.68 6.43
CA ALA A 328 -7.40 3.96 5.17
C ALA A 328 -7.00 2.69 4.40
N VAL A 329 -6.56 1.62 5.08
CA VAL A 329 -6.31 0.30 4.49
C VAL A 329 -7.58 -0.25 3.83
N ASN A 330 -8.69 -0.22 4.56
CA ASN A 330 -9.98 -0.68 4.04
C ASN A 330 -10.45 0.18 2.86
N GLN A 331 -10.29 1.49 2.92
CA GLN A 331 -10.60 2.39 1.81
C GLN A 331 -9.76 2.11 0.57
N GLU A 332 -8.46 1.83 0.70
CA GLU A 332 -7.61 1.45 -0.43
C GLU A 332 -8.06 0.12 -1.06
N LYS A 333 -8.39 -0.88 -0.22
CA LYS A 333 -8.89 -2.18 -0.67
C LYS A 333 -10.19 -2.04 -1.47
N GLU A 334 -11.15 -1.28 -0.96
CA GLU A 334 -12.43 -1.04 -1.64
C GLU A 334 -12.26 -0.22 -2.92
N ALA A 335 -11.40 0.80 -2.91
CA ALA A 335 -11.08 1.56 -4.12
C ALA A 335 -10.47 0.66 -5.22
N ARG A 336 -9.59 -0.28 -4.85
CA ARG A 336 -8.99 -1.23 -5.79
C ARG A 336 -10.02 -2.19 -6.39
N LYS A 337 -10.92 -2.74 -5.56
CA LYS A 337 -12.03 -3.59 -6.02
C LYS A 337 -12.92 -2.82 -7.00
N SER A 338 -13.28 -1.58 -6.66
CA SER A 338 -14.12 -0.72 -7.50
C SER A 338 -13.47 -0.45 -8.87
N VAL A 339 -12.18 -0.12 -8.91
CA VAL A 339 -11.43 0.07 -10.17
C VAL A 339 -11.44 -1.21 -11.00
N THR A 340 -11.16 -2.34 -10.37
CA THR A 340 -11.14 -3.65 -11.06
C THR A 340 -12.50 -3.99 -11.66
N ALA A 341 -13.58 -3.79 -10.90
CA ALA A 341 -14.95 -4.02 -11.38
C ALA A 341 -15.32 -3.09 -12.54
N SER A 342 -14.97 -1.80 -12.45
CA SER A 342 -15.23 -0.83 -13.52
C SER A 342 -14.50 -1.20 -14.82
N VAL A 343 -13.25 -1.65 -14.73
CA VAL A 343 -12.48 -2.07 -15.91
C VAL A 343 -13.04 -3.34 -16.51
N LYS A 344 -13.39 -4.33 -15.69
CA LYS A 344 -14.06 -5.56 -16.16
C LYS A 344 -15.36 -5.24 -16.88
N GLN A 345 -16.20 -4.39 -16.31
CA GLN A 345 -17.46 -3.97 -16.92
C GLN A 345 -17.23 -3.31 -18.28
N SER A 346 -16.37 -2.29 -18.34
CA SER A 346 -16.08 -1.58 -19.60
C SER A 346 -15.39 -2.47 -20.64
N TYR A 347 -14.62 -3.48 -20.20
CA TYR A 347 -14.05 -4.48 -21.08
C TYR A 347 -15.13 -5.37 -21.70
N PHE A 348 -16.06 -5.89 -20.89
CA PHE A 348 -17.17 -6.71 -21.38
C PHE A 348 -18.12 -5.91 -22.27
N ASP A 349 -18.39 -4.64 -21.95
CA ASP A 349 -19.17 -3.76 -22.81
C ASP A 349 -18.48 -3.55 -24.16
N ALA A 350 -17.15 -3.38 -24.17
CA ALA A 350 -16.36 -3.28 -25.40
C ALA A 350 -16.35 -4.58 -26.20
N LYS A 351 -16.26 -5.74 -25.56
CA LYS A 351 -16.36 -7.06 -26.22
C LYS A 351 -17.74 -7.30 -26.82
N ALA A 352 -18.81 -6.96 -26.10
CA ALA A 352 -20.17 -7.07 -26.62
C ALA A 352 -20.36 -6.17 -27.85
N ALA A 353 -19.80 -4.95 -27.82
CA ALA A 353 -19.82 -4.04 -28.96
C ALA A 353 -18.95 -4.53 -30.14
N GLU A 354 -17.80 -5.17 -29.86
CA GLU A 354 -16.94 -5.81 -30.86
C GLU A 354 -17.70 -6.93 -31.59
N GLU A 355 -18.38 -7.81 -30.84
CA GLU A 355 -19.16 -8.90 -31.42
C GLU A 355 -20.33 -8.37 -32.26
N ALA A 356 -21.04 -7.34 -31.78
CA ALA A 356 -22.10 -6.68 -32.57
C ALA A 356 -21.57 -6.07 -33.88
N TYR A 357 -20.32 -5.57 -33.88
CA TYR A 357 -19.66 -5.06 -35.08
C TYR A 357 -19.23 -6.20 -36.02
N VAL A 358 -18.67 -7.28 -35.49
CA VAL A 358 -18.33 -8.50 -36.23
C VAL A 358 -19.56 -9.09 -36.94
N GLN A 359 -20.70 -9.20 -36.24
CA GLN A 359 -21.94 -9.72 -36.82
C GLN A 359 -22.48 -8.83 -37.94
N ALA A 360 -22.36 -7.49 -37.78
CA ALA A 360 -22.73 -6.56 -38.83
C ALA A 360 -21.83 -6.71 -40.07
N LEU A 361 -20.51 -6.87 -39.89
CA LEU A 361 -19.55 -7.09 -40.99
C LEU A 361 -19.84 -8.41 -41.74
N LYS A 362 -20.08 -9.51 -41.01
CA LYS A 362 -20.49 -10.80 -41.60
C LYS A 362 -21.78 -10.67 -42.41
N LYS A 363 -22.78 -9.96 -41.88
CA LYS A 363 -24.06 -9.70 -42.57
C LYS A 363 -23.86 -8.88 -43.84
N ARG A 364 -23.06 -7.83 -43.77
CA ARG A 364 -22.69 -7.00 -44.92
C ARG A 364 -22.08 -7.87 -46.03
N ASP A 365 -21.07 -8.66 -45.72
CA ASP A 365 -20.32 -9.44 -46.71
C ASP A 365 -21.20 -10.53 -47.35
N LYS A 366 -22.10 -11.15 -46.56
CA LYS A 366 -23.15 -12.03 -47.08
C LYS A 366 -24.09 -11.31 -48.06
N SER A 367 -24.63 -10.15 -47.68
CA SER A 367 -25.50 -9.37 -48.56
C SER A 367 -24.80 -8.89 -49.84
N ALA A 368 -23.49 -8.66 -49.81
CA ALA A 368 -22.71 -8.36 -51.04
C ALA A 368 -22.70 -9.54 -52.01
N GLY A 369 -22.47 -10.75 -51.49
CA GLY A 369 -22.49 -11.97 -52.30
C GLY A 369 -23.86 -12.21 -52.93
N GLU A 370 -24.93 -12.01 -52.16
CA GLU A 370 -26.33 -12.12 -52.61
C GLU A 370 -26.67 -11.05 -53.66
N GLN A 371 -26.28 -9.79 -53.45
CA GLN A 371 -26.44 -8.73 -54.45
C GLN A 371 -25.69 -9.05 -55.75
N ALA A 372 -24.42 -9.45 -55.66
CA ALA A 372 -23.63 -9.79 -56.84
C ALA A 372 -24.25 -10.97 -57.62
N ALA A 373 -24.85 -11.94 -56.92
CA ALA A 373 -25.60 -13.03 -57.55
C ALA A 373 -26.89 -12.54 -58.20
N ALA A 374 -27.65 -11.67 -57.52
CA ALA A 374 -28.86 -11.06 -58.05
C ALA A 374 -28.58 -10.23 -59.32
N GLU A 375 -27.52 -9.42 -59.31
CA GLU A 375 -27.07 -8.64 -60.47
C GLU A 375 -26.71 -9.54 -61.65
N ARG A 376 -25.99 -10.65 -61.41
CA ARG A 376 -25.69 -11.63 -62.46
C ARG A 376 -26.98 -12.24 -63.02
N ASN A 377 -27.87 -12.72 -62.16
CA ASN A 377 -29.10 -13.37 -62.58
C ASN A 377 -30.05 -12.42 -63.34
N TYR A 378 -30.15 -11.16 -62.90
CA TYR A 378 -30.90 -10.12 -63.60
C TYR A 378 -30.34 -9.87 -65.02
N ARG A 379 -29.02 -9.77 -65.17
CA ARG A 379 -28.36 -9.61 -66.50
C ARG A 379 -28.64 -10.78 -67.46
N PHE A 380 -28.87 -11.98 -66.95
CA PHE A 380 -29.22 -13.16 -67.74
C PHE A 380 -30.74 -13.38 -67.89
N GLY A 381 -31.58 -12.47 -67.40
CA GLY A 381 -33.05 -12.60 -67.45
C GLY A 381 -33.62 -13.69 -66.53
N LEU A 382 -32.83 -14.18 -65.58
CA LEU A 382 -33.21 -15.22 -64.62
C LEU A 382 -33.83 -14.66 -63.33
N LEU A 383 -33.85 -13.33 -63.17
CA LEU A 383 -34.41 -12.65 -62.01
C LEU A 383 -35.17 -11.39 -62.47
N ALA A 384 -36.34 -11.12 -61.88
CA ALA A 384 -37.09 -9.89 -62.11
C ALA A 384 -36.42 -8.68 -61.43
N LYS A 385 -36.73 -7.47 -61.89
CA LYS A 385 -36.18 -6.21 -61.35
C LYS A 385 -36.40 -6.06 -59.84
N ASP A 386 -37.60 -6.43 -59.37
CA ASP A 386 -37.96 -6.36 -57.95
C ASP A 386 -37.05 -7.22 -57.07
N GLY A 387 -36.62 -8.39 -57.57
CA GLY A 387 -35.68 -9.26 -56.86
C GLY A 387 -34.27 -8.66 -56.76
N LEU A 388 -33.84 -7.88 -57.77
CA LEU A 388 -32.59 -7.13 -57.71
C LEU A 388 -32.69 -5.95 -56.73
N GLU A 389 -33.79 -5.21 -56.75
CA GLU A 389 -34.02 -4.07 -55.83
C GLU A 389 -34.08 -4.51 -54.36
N GLN A 390 -34.66 -5.69 -54.07
CA GLN A 390 -34.62 -6.29 -52.74
C GLN A 390 -33.19 -6.60 -52.28
N ALA A 391 -32.35 -7.16 -53.14
CA ALA A 391 -30.96 -7.47 -52.80
C ALA A 391 -30.13 -6.20 -52.56
N ILE A 392 -30.34 -5.14 -53.36
CA ILE A 392 -29.71 -3.82 -53.16
C ILE A 392 -30.13 -3.22 -51.82
N THR A 393 -31.44 -3.22 -51.52
CA THR A 393 -31.97 -2.69 -50.26
C THR A 393 -31.43 -3.47 -49.05
N ALA A 394 -31.32 -4.79 -49.15
CA ALA A 394 -30.76 -5.64 -48.10
C ALA A 394 -29.26 -5.35 -47.87
N ARG A 395 -28.50 -5.04 -48.93
CA ARG A 395 -27.11 -4.60 -48.81
C ARG A 395 -27.01 -3.24 -48.14
N GLU A 396 -27.80 -2.26 -48.56
CA GLU A 396 -27.82 -0.92 -47.96
C GLU A 396 -28.18 -0.97 -46.47
N GLN A 397 -29.15 -1.81 -46.07
CA GLN A 397 -29.48 -2.02 -44.66
C GLN A 397 -28.32 -2.63 -43.88
N ALA A 398 -27.57 -3.57 -44.47
CA ALA A 398 -26.41 -4.17 -43.85
C ALA A 398 -25.25 -3.16 -43.70
N ASP A 399 -24.98 -2.34 -44.72
CA ASP A 399 -23.98 -1.27 -44.65
C ASP A 399 -24.31 -0.22 -43.56
N ASN A 400 -25.58 0.18 -43.43
CA ASN A 400 -26.02 1.05 -42.34
C ASN A 400 -25.86 0.39 -40.95
N GLY A 401 -26.11 -0.92 -40.86
CA GLY A 401 -25.88 -1.70 -39.64
C GLY A 401 -24.40 -1.71 -39.24
N VAL A 402 -23.49 -1.90 -40.20
CA VAL A 402 -22.04 -1.84 -39.98
C VAL A 402 -21.61 -0.47 -39.45
N LEU A 403 -22.11 0.60 -40.06
CA LEU A 403 -21.79 1.96 -39.60
C LEU A 403 -22.26 2.18 -38.16
N SER A 404 -23.49 1.78 -37.83
CA SER A 404 -24.04 1.92 -36.48
C SER A 404 -23.25 1.12 -35.44
N SER A 405 -22.95 -0.15 -35.73
CA SER A 405 -22.18 -1.00 -34.82
C SER A 405 -20.73 -0.53 -34.68
N GLN A 406 -20.11 0.02 -35.74
CA GLN A 406 -18.76 0.59 -35.68
C GLN A 406 -18.69 1.76 -34.70
N PHE A 407 -19.63 2.70 -34.75
CA PHE A 407 -19.65 3.82 -33.80
C PHE A 407 -19.97 3.36 -32.36
N GLY A 408 -20.81 2.33 -32.20
CA GLY A 408 -21.02 1.69 -30.90
C GLY A 408 -19.73 1.09 -30.33
N TYR A 409 -18.99 0.35 -31.15
CA TYR A 409 -17.68 -0.21 -30.80
C TYR A 409 -16.65 0.87 -30.45
N LEU A 410 -16.51 1.90 -31.27
CA LEU A 410 -15.59 3.02 -31.00
C LEU A 410 -15.95 3.78 -29.71
N SER A 411 -17.23 3.95 -29.43
CA SER A 411 -17.68 4.56 -28.17
C SER A 411 -17.33 3.69 -26.96
N ALA A 412 -17.50 2.37 -27.07
CA ALA A 412 -17.12 1.43 -26.01
C ALA A 412 -15.60 1.36 -25.82
N LEU A 413 -14.81 1.39 -26.90
CA LEU A 413 -13.35 1.50 -26.85
C LEU A 413 -12.89 2.79 -26.17
N SER A 414 -13.51 3.94 -26.48
CA SER A 414 -13.18 5.20 -25.82
C SER A 414 -13.43 5.13 -24.31
N LYS A 415 -14.54 4.49 -23.89
CA LYS A 415 -14.85 4.27 -22.47
C LYS A 415 -13.87 3.33 -21.79
N LEU A 416 -13.53 2.20 -22.41
CA LEU A 416 -12.51 1.27 -21.91
C LEU A 416 -11.14 1.94 -21.82
N ASN A 417 -10.74 2.73 -22.82
CA ASN A 417 -9.49 3.48 -22.79
C ASN A 417 -9.45 4.49 -21.64
N PHE A 418 -10.56 5.17 -21.36
CA PHE A 418 -10.67 6.05 -20.19
C PHE A 418 -10.50 5.29 -18.87
N ASP A 419 -11.22 4.17 -18.69
CA ASP A 419 -11.19 3.39 -17.44
C ASP A 419 -9.86 2.67 -17.21
N THR A 420 -9.13 2.36 -18.28
CA THR A 420 -7.78 1.76 -18.22
C THR A 420 -6.65 2.78 -18.13
N GLY A 421 -6.98 4.08 -18.10
CA GLY A 421 -5.98 5.14 -17.97
C GLY A 421 -5.21 5.46 -19.25
N GLY A 422 -5.73 5.10 -20.42
CA GLY A 422 -5.06 5.31 -21.72
C GLY A 422 -4.34 4.07 -22.25
N ALA A 423 -4.55 2.89 -21.65
CA ALA A 423 -3.78 1.68 -21.99
C ALA A 423 -3.98 1.21 -23.44
N LEU A 424 -5.11 1.57 -24.08
CA LEU A 424 -5.44 1.14 -25.43
C LEU A 424 -4.80 2.02 -26.51
N GLU A 425 -4.33 3.23 -26.18
CA GLU A 425 -3.86 4.21 -27.18
C GLU A 425 -2.70 3.69 -28.03
N ALA A 426 -1.80 2.90 -27.45
CA ALA A 426 -0.65 2.30 -28.15
C ALA A 426 -1.05 1.19 -29.14
N ASP A 427 -2.23 0.60 -28.95
CA ASP A 427 -2.67 -0.59 -29.68
C ASP A 427 -3.67 -0.30 -30.78
N TYR A 428 -4.11 0.95 -30.92
CA TYR A 428 -5.00 1.31 -32.01
C TYR A 428 -4.35 1.02 -33.37
N ARG A 429 -5.15 0.43 -34.25
CA ARG A 429 -4.79 0.10 -35.62
C ARG A 429 -5.77 0.77 -36.58
N PRO A 430 -5.28 1.43 -37.65
CA PRO A 430 -6.15 2.04 -38.64
C PRO A 430 -6.87 0.98 -39.48
N GLY A 431 -8.12 1.24 -39.85
CA GLY A 431 -8.92 0.40 -40.74
C GLY A 431 -10.16 -0.22 -40.09
N GLU A 432 -10.84 -1.08 -40.86
CA GLU A 432 -11.93 -1.94 -40.35
C GLU A 432 -11.35 -3.10 -39.53
N LEU A 433 -12.15 -3.59 -38.56
CA LEU A 433 -11.77 -4.72 -37.69
C LEU A 433 -11.61 -6.02 -38.51
N PRO A 434 -10.44 -6.69 -38.45
CA PRO A 434 -10.26 -8.01 -39.06
C PRO A 434 -10.97 -9.08 -38.22
N TYR A 435 -12.18 -9.47 -38.63
CA TYR A 435 -13.04 -10.36 -37.83
C TYR A 435 -12.75 -11.87 -37.96
N ALA A 436 -11.69 -12.27 -38.67
CA ALA A 436 -11.35 -13.69 -38.86
C ALA A 436 -10.74 -14.33 -37.59
N ASP A 437 -9.99 -13.55 -36.81
CA ASP A 437 -9.21 -14.00 -35.66
C ASP A 437 -9.73 -13.37 -34.34
N VAL A 438 -10.97 -12.88 -34.34
CA VAL A 438 -11.60 -12.30 -33.14
C VAL A 438 -12.08 -13.43 -32.23
N ASP A 439 -11.53 -13.46 -31.03
CA ASP A 439 -11.96 -14.32 -29.93
C ASP A 439 -13.36 -13.93 -29.45
N ASP A 440 -14.21 -14.92 -29.19
CA ASP A 440 -15.59 -14.75 -28.73
C ASP A 440 -15.69 -14.19 -27.32
N GLY A 441 -14.59 -14.23 -26.54
CA GLY A 441 -14.51 -13.71 -25.19
C GLY A 441 -15.41 -14.45 -24.19
N LEU A 442 -15.89 -15.64 -24.54
CA LEU A 442 -16.75 -16.52 -23.73
C LEU A 442 -15.93 -17.55 -22.93
N GLU A 443 -14.63 -17.67 -23.20
CA GLU A 443 -13.74 -18.50 -22.39
C GLU A 443 -13.73 -18.03 -20.92
N ALA A 444 -13.56 -18.96 -19.98
CA ALA A 444 -13.47 -18.62 -18.57
C ALA A 444 -12.25 -17.70 -18.35
N ILE A 445 -12.44 -16.57 -17.64
CA ILE A 445 -11.32 -15.67 -17.32
C ILE A 445 -10.30 -16.47 -16.51
N GLY A 446 -9.12 -16.71 -17.10
CA GLY A 446 -8.00 -17.28 -16.39
C GLY A 446 -7.72 -16.46 -15.13
N GLY A 447 -7.45 -17.16 -14.01
CA GLY A 447 -7.14 -16.52 -12.74
C GLY A 447 -6.06 -15.45 -12.90
N ALA A 448 -6.07 -14.44 -12.02
CA ALA A 448 -5.07 -13.39 -12.03
C ALA A 448 -3.68 -14.02 -12.19
N PRO A 449 -2.86 -13.58 -13.17
CA PRO A 449 -1.50 -14.07 -13.26
C PRO A 449 -0.89 -13.83 -11.89
N LYS A 450 -0.33 -14.90 -11.27
CA LYS A 450 0.23 -14.81 -9.93
C LYS A 450 1.18 -13.62 -9.92
N GLN A 451 0.77 -12.52 -9.29
CA GLN A 451 1.65 -11.38 -9.10
C GLN A 451 2.85 -11.95 -8.37
N ALA A 452 4.03 -11.90 -9.00
CA ALA A 452 5.26 -12.28 -8.33
C ALA A 452 5.23 -11.56 -6.98
N LYS A 453 5.33 -12.31 -5.87
CA LYS A 453 5.40 -11.75 -4.52
C LYS A 453 6.44 -10.64 -4.60
N GLY A 454 5.99 -9.39 -4.58
CA GLY A 454 6.85 -8.26 -4.89
C GLY A 454 8.02 -8.34 -3.94
N LEU A 455 9.23 -8.47 -4.46
CA LEU A 455 10.43 -8.44 -3.64
C LEU A 455 10.43 -7.09 -2.92
N THR A 456 10.59 -7.07 -1.60
CA THR A 456 10.54 -5.82 -0.84
C THR A 456 11.87 -5.52 -0.15
N GLY A 457 12.00 -4.27 0.26
CA GLY A 457 13.08 -3.82 1.11
C GLY A 457 12.63 -2.62 1.94
N VAL A 458 13.44 -2.24 2.90
CA VAL A 458 13.26 -1.03 3.71
C VAL A 458 14.35 -0.05 3.33
N TRP A 459 14.00 1.20 3.14
CA TRP A 459 14.96 2.29 2.97
C TRP A 459 14.88 3.23 4.17
N THR A 460 16.01 3.86 4.47
CA THR A 460 16.12 4.91 5.48
C THR A 460 16.90 6.08 4.90
N MET A 461 16.60 7.26 5.42
CA MET A 461 17.19 8.53 5.07
C MET A 461 17.44 9.30 6.36
N ASP A 462 18.69 9.41 6.76
CA ASP A 462 19.11 10.22 7.89
C ASP A 462 19.78 11.52 7.42
N GLN A 463 19.74 12.56 8.25
CA GLN A 463 20.52 13.78 8.05
C GLN A 463 21.62 13.84 9.11
N PRO A 464 22.78 13.18 8.86
CA PRO A 464 23.88 13.16 9.84
C PRO A 464 24.40 14.57 10.15
N VAL A 465 24.24 15.50 9.21
CA VAL A 465 24.34 16.94 9.45
C VAL A 465 23.06 17.61 8.93
N PRO A 466 22.18 18.09 9.81
CA PRO A 466 20.92 18.73 9.42
C PRO A 466 21.15 19.84 8.39
N THR A 467 20.26 19.92 7.41
CA THR A 467 20.27 20.93 6.32
C THR A 467 21.50 20.98 5.41
N MET A 468 22.54 20.18 5.66
CA MET A 468 23.80 20.19 4.92
C MET A 468 24.10 18.88 4.19
N THR A 469 23.63 17.73 4.68
CA THR A 469 23.78 16.44 3.99
C THR A 469 22.61 15.52 4.31
N GLY A 470 22.16 14.73 3.33
CA GLY A 470 21.34 13.55 3.60
C GLY A 470 22.12 12.27 3.32
N GLN A 471 21.71 11.19 3.96
CA GLN A 471 22.32 9.88 3.89
C GLN A 471 21.23 8.83 3.63
N PHE A 472 21.28 8.19 2.46
CA PHE A 472 20.35 7.15 2.06
C PHE A 472 20.94 5.75 2.33
N SER A 473 20.20 4.90 3.02
CA SER A 473 20.54 3.49 3.22
C SER A 473 19.37 2.60 2.82
N LEU A 474 19.66 1.34 2.49
CA LEU A 474 18.63 0.35 2.24
C LEU A 474 18.96 -1.02 2.81
N LYS A 475 17.93 -1.82 3.04
CA LYS A 475 18.02 -3.22 3.44
C LYS A 475 16.97 -4.03 2.69
N LEU A 476 17.39 -5.07 1.97
CA LEU A 476 16.48 -6.00 1.32
C LEU A 476 15.87 -6.98 2.33
N ASP A 477 14.63 -7.41 2.09
CA ASP A 477 14.04 -8.51 2.85
C ASP A 477 14.73 -9.85 2.53
N LYS A 478 14.48 -10.90 3.33
CA LYS A 478 15.13 -12.22 3.15
C LYS A 478 14.83 -12.85 1.78
N ALA A 479 13.67 -12.58 1.18
CA ALA A 479 13.27 -13.15 -0.10
C ALA A 479 13.99 -12.44 -1.25
N ALA A 480 14.00 -11.11 -1.23
CA ALA A 480 14.66 -10.23 -2.19
C ALA A 480 16.18 -10.41 -2.17
N ASP A 481 16.78 -10.53 -0.98
CA ASP A 481 18.21 -10.79 -0.82
C ASP A 481 18.59 -12.14 -1.41
N LYS A 482 17.79 -13.19 -1.14
CA LYS A 482 18.03 -14.55 -1.66
C LYS A 482 17.85 -14.64 -3.18
N GLU A 483 16.85 -13.96 -3.73
CA GLU A 483 16.51 -14.06 -5.15
C GLU A 483 17.41 -13.18 -6.04
N LEU A 484 17.64 -11.92 -5.65
CA LEU A 484 18.40 -10.97 -6.47
C LEU A 484 19.90 -11.17 -6.32
N LYS A 485 20.36 -11.53 -5.10
CA LYS A 485 21.78 -11.60 -4.73
C LYS A 485 22.56 -10.35 -5.15
N ALA A 486 21.93 -9.18 -5.03
CA ALA A 486 22.59 -7.92 -5.35
C ALA A 486 23.78 -7.69 -4.38
N ASP A 487 24.83 -7.03 -4.85
CA ASP A 487 26.02 -6.68 -4.05
C ASP A 487 26.16 -5.16 -3.83
N SER A 488 25.55 -4.37 -4.72
CA SER A 488 25.68 -2.92 -4.76
C SER A 488 24.42 -2.26 -5.29
N TYR A 489 24.29 -0.96 -5.03
CA TYR A 489 23.16 -0.16 -5.49
C TYR A 489 23.56 1.27 -5.84
N ALA A 490 22.74 1.90 -6.68
CA ALA A 490 22.83 3.33 -6.97
C ALA A 490 21.44 3.97 -6.94
N VAL A 491 21.39 5.23 -6.52
CA VAL A 491 20.15 6.02 -6.40
C VAL A 491 20.08 6.98 -7.57
N TYR A 492 18.91 7.14 -8.17
CA TYR A 492 18.67 8.00 -9.32
C TYR A 492 17.51 8.96 -9.04
N ALA A 493 17.67 10.21 -9.47
CA ALA A 493 16.59 11.19 -9.54
C ALA A 493 15.74 11.01 -10.81
N PRO A 494 14.53 11.61 -10.86
CA PRO A 494 13.72 11.70 -12.06
C PRO A 494 14.52 12.20 -13.27
N GLY A 495 14.37 11.54 -14.42
CA GLY A 495 15.14 11.86 -15.62
C GLY A 495 16.49 11.13 -15.73
N GLY A 496 16.78 10.18 -14.83
CA GLY A 496 17.91 9.25 -14.96
C GLY A 496 19.24 9.77 -14.41
N LEU A 497 19.20 10.81 -13.58
CA LEU A 497 20.40 11.42 -13.00
C LEU A 497 20.85 10.64 -11.74
N GLN A 498 22.06 10.08 -11.73
CA GLN A 498 22.56 9.30 -10.59
C GLN A 498 22.95 10.19 -9.41
N ILE A 499 22.35 10.00 -8.24
CA ILE A 499 22.68 10.73 -7.02
C ILE A 499 23.78 9.99 -6.26
N GLY A 500 24.95 10.63 -6.12
CA GLY A 500 26.12 10.04 -5.47
C GLY A 500 26.74 8.88 -6.26
N ASN A 501 27.63 8.14 -5.60
CA ASN A 501 28.32 7.00 -6.21
C ASN A 501 27.50 5.71 -6.04
N THR A 502 27.79 4.71 -6.85
CA THR A 502 27.35 3.33 -6.59
C THR A 502 28.09 2.81 -5.36
N VAL A 503 27.35 2.30 -4.37
CA VAL A 503 27.90 1.81 -3.09
C VAL A 503 27.50 0.37 -2.84
N LYS A 504 28.19 -0.31 -1.92
CA LYS A 504 27.78 -1.66 -1.48
C LYS A 504 26.45 -1.59 -0.74
N LEU A 505 25.68 -2.67 -0.76
CA LEU A 505 24.36 -2.76 -0.11
C LEU A 505 24.32 -2.34 1.36
N LYS A 506 25.42 -2.51 2.10
CA LYS A 506 25.52 -2.15 3.54
C LYS A 506 26.04 -0.74 3.78
N GLU A 507 26.51 -0.06 2.74
CA GLU A 507 27.10 1.27 2.82
C GLU A 507 26.07 2.32 2.40
N PRO A 508 26.00 3.46 3.10
CA PRO A 508 25.04 4.50 2.73
C PRO A 508 25.54 5.37 1.56
N VAL A 509 24.60 5.94 0.80
CA VAL A 509 24.88 7.01 -0.16
C VAL A 509 24.70 8.35 0.53
N ARG A 510 25.76 9.14 0.68
CA ARG A 510 25.69 10.52 1.19
C ARG A 510 25.64 11.52 0.04
N HIS A 511 24.66 12.41 0.06
CA HIS A 511 24.54 13.46 -0.96
C HIS A 511 23.73 14.66 -0.48
N LEU A 512 24.08 15.85 -0.97
CA LEU A 512 23.35 17.09 -0.67
C LEU A 512 21.92 17.06 -1.24
N SER A 513 21.75 16.44 -2.41
CA SER A 513 20.44 16.28 -3.08
C SER A 513 19.35 15.66 -2.21
N PHE A 514 19.71 14.82 -1.25
CA PHE A 514 18.76 14.20 -0.33
C PHE A 514 18.17 15.19 0.69
N VAL A 515 18.78 16.36 0.87
CA VAL A 515 18.22 17.46 1.68
C VAL A 515 17.09 18.17 0.94
N PHE A 516 17.09 18.14 -0.39
CA PHE A 516 16.18 18.91 -1.25
C PHE A 516 15.22 18.06 -2.09
N GLY A 517 15.43 16.74 -2.15
CA GLY A 517 14.76 15.83 -3.06
C GLY A 517 13.51 15.17 -2.48
N SER A 518 12.50 15.00 -3.32
CA SER A 518 11.32 14.18 -3.01
C SER A 518 11.67 12.68 -3.11
N MET A 519 11.70 11.99 -1.98
CA MET A 519 12.17 10.59 -1.86
C MET A 519 11.38 9.59 -2.72
N ASP A 520 10.07 9.76 -2.81
CA ASP A 520 9.14 8.99 -3.64
C ASP A 520 9.41 9.10 -5.14
N THR A 521 10.18 10.12 -5.55
CA THR A 521 10.57 10.33 -6.96
C THR A 521 11.90 9.65 -7.31
N LEU A 522 12.59 9.10 -6.31
CA LEU A 522 13.87 8.43 -6.51
C LEU A 522 13.66 6.98 -7.00
N LEU A 523 14.56 6.56 -7.89
CA LEU A 523 14.64 5.21 -8.39
C LEU A 523 15.94 4.58 -7.88
N VAL A 524 15.86 3.41 -7.26
CA VAL A 524 17.03 2.65 -6.86
C VAL A 524 17.30 1.56 -7.91
N LYS A 525 18.55 1.45 -8.35
CA LYS A 525 19.01 0.36 -9.20
C LYS A 525 19.91 -0.56 -8.39
N LEU A 526 19.58 -1.85 -8.40
CA LEU A 526 20.31 -2.91 -7.71
C LEU A 526 21.17 -3.66 -8.71
N PHE A 527 22.43 -3.91 -8.34
CA PHE A 527 23.41 -4.55 -9.21
C PHE A 527 23.93 -5.85 -8.61
N ARG A 528 24.22 -6.83 -9.48
CA ARG A 528 24.91 -8.07 -9.16
C ARG A 528 26.09 -8.22 -10.12
N ASP A 529 27.30 -8.31 -9.59
CA ASP A 529 28.55 -8.40 -10.36
C ASP A 529 28.67 -7.27 -11.41
N GLY A 530 28.14 -6.08 -11.10
CA GLY A 530 28.13 -4.92 -11.99
C GLY A 530 27.03 -4.90 -13.07
N ALA A 531 26.20 -5.95 -13.18
CA ALA A 531 25.04 -5.99 -14.06
C ALA A 531 23.76 -5.55 -13.34
N LEU A 532 22.85 -4.86 -14.04
CA LEU A 532 21.57 -4.41 -13.49
C LEU A 532 20.67 -5.62 -13.21
N ALA A 533 20.36 -5.87 -11.94
CA ALA A 533 19.57 -7.01 -11.51
C ALA A 533 18.09 -6.64 -11.27
N ALA A 534 17.84 -5.43 -10.76
CA ALA A 534 16.49 -4.97 -10.44
C ALA A 534 16.40 -3.44 -10.32
N GLU A 535 15.17 -2.95 -10.40
CA GLU A 535 14.81 -1.56 -10.10
C GLU A 535 13.83 -1.52 -8.94
N ALA A 536 14.03 -0.60 -8.00
CA ALA A 536 13.17 -0.43 -6.85
C ALA A 536 12.63 1.00 -6.77
N ARG A 537 11.32 1.10 -6.57
CA ARG A 537 10.64 2.39 -6.30
C ARG A 537 10.42 2.55 -4.81
N LEU A 538 10.76 3.73 -4.30
CA LEU A 538 10.59 4.07 -2.91
C LEU A 538 9.13 4.43 -2.62
N GLU A 539 8.57 3.85 -1.57
CA GLU A 539 7.26 4.17 -1.03
C GLU A 539 7.42 4.61 0.45
N GLY A 540 6.58 5.54 0.90
CA GLY A 540 6.61 6.08 2.27
C GLY A 540 6.80 7.60 2.31
N TYR A 541 6.71 8.17 3.51
CA TYR A 541 6.91 9.61 3.77
C TYR A 541 8.14 9.82 4.67
N GLY A 542 8.89 10.89 4.43
CA GLY A 542 9.96 11.33 5.34
C GLY A 542 11.27 10.54 5.24
N SER A 543 11.75 10.04 6.37
CA SER A 543 13.10 9.49 6.59
C SER A 543 13.20 7.96 6.53
N SER A 544 12.12 7.26 6.22
CA SER A 544 12.12 5.81 6.06
C SER A 544 10.88 5.34 5.32
N GLY A 545 10.95 4.14 4.76
CA GLY A 545 9.81 3.53 4.10
C GLY A 545 10.12 2.17 3.50
N VAL A 546 9.15 1.64 2.76
CA VAL A 546 9.28 0.37 2.04
C VAL A 546 9.62 0.63 0.59
N MET A 547 10.29 -0.31 -0.06
CA MET A 547 10.52 -0.27 -1.50
C MET A 547 9.96 -1.51 -2.15
N LYS A 548 9.31 -1.33 -3.30
CA LYS A 548 8.92 -2.44 -4.17
C LYS A 548 10.01 -2.65 -5.20
N VAL A 549 10.57 -3.84 -5.19
CA VAL A 549 11.66 -4.25 -6.06
C VAL A 549 11.08 -5.05 -7.22
N THR A 550 11.33 -4.55 -8.44
CA THR A 550 10.92 -5.18 -9.68
C THR A 550 12.16 -5.79 -10.33
N ARG A 551 12.15 -7.11 -10.50
CA ARG A 551 13.20 -7.82 -11.20
C ARG A 551 13.16 -7.47 -12.68
N ILE A 552 14.34 -7.31 -13.28
CA ILE A 552 14.46 -7.13 -14.73
C ILE A 552 14.89 -8.48 -15.31
N GLU A 553 14.06 -9.07 -16.18
CA GLU A 553 14.41 -10.29 -16.91
C GLU A 553 15.44 -9.96 -18.00
N GLU A 554 16.47 -10.82 -18.14
CA GLU A 554 17.54 -10.67 -19.13
C GLU A 554 17.03 -10.97 -20.54
N ASP A 555 16.21 -10.09 -21.11
CA ASP A 555 15.91 -10.12 -22.54
C ASP A 555 16.67 -9.00 -23.28
N GLY A 556 17.72 -9.44 -23.99
CA GLY A 556 18.15 -8.85 -25.26
C GLY A 556 18.61 -7.39 -25.26
N LYS A 557 19.91 -7.18 -25.07
CA LYS A 557 20.70 -6.02 -25.55
C LYS A 557 20.00 -4.65 -25.50
N SER A 558 20.05 -4.02 -24.33
CA SER A 558 20.12 -2.56 -24.26
C SER A 558 21.57 -2.14 -24.00
N SER A 559 22.19 -1.54 -25.02
CA SER A 559 23.44 -0.81 -24.88
C SER A 559 23.17 0.48 -24.10
N ALA A 560 23.25 0.43 -22.77
CA ALA A 560 23.49 1.61 -21.98
C ALA A 560 24.99 1.91 -22.06
N GLY A 561 25.34 2.98 -22.76
CA GLY A 561 26.70 3.47 -22.83
C GLY A 561 27.26 3.64 -21.43
N SER A 562 28.32 2.88 -21.12
CA SER A 562 29.19 3.15 -19.99
C SER A 562 29.88 4.49 -20.25
N SER A 563 29.33 5.56 -19.70
CA SER A 563 30.13 6.71 -19.33
C SER A 563 29.90 6.98 -17.86
N SER A 564 30.49 6.11 -17.03
CA SER A 564 30.98 6.58 -15.74
C SER A 564 32.02 7.65 -16.07
N PRO A 565 31.90 8.90 -15.59
CA PRO A 565 33.07 9.76 -15.59
C PRO A 565 34.05 9.13 -14.60
N GLU A 566 35.09 8.47 -15.12
CA GLU A 566 36.27 8.21 -14.30
C GLU A 566 36.79 9.57 -13.81
N PRO A 567 37.13 9.71 -12.51
CA PRO A 567 37.80 10.90 -12.03
C PRO A 567 39.14 10.99 -12.75
N SER A 568 39.27 11.98 -13.63
CA SER A 568 40.50 12.25 -14.35
C SER A 568 41.63 12.42 -13.34
N SER A 569 42.59 11.50 -13.37
CA SER A 569 43.87 11.64 -12.72
C SER A 569 44.59 12.88 -13.28
N GLY A 570 44.67 13.95 -12.49
CA GLY A 570 45.41 15.15 -12.86
C GLY A 570 45.35 16.22 -11.77
N ASN A 571 46.47 16.43 -11.07
CA ASN A 571 46.84 17.58 -10.24
C ASN A 571 45.74 18.33 -9.46
N SER A 572 45.67 18.08 -8.15
CA SER A 572 45.22 19.03 -7.11
C SER A 572 43.99 19.91 -7.42
N GLU A 573 42.94 19.36 -8.04
CA GLU A 573 41.65 20.03 -8.17
C GLU A 573 40.69 19.53 -7.08
N ILE A 574 40.05 20.48 -6.39
CA ILE A 574 39.08 20.24 -5.30
C ILE A 574 38.02 19.22 -5.77
N PRO A 575 37.74 18.12 -5.03
CA PRO A 575 36.77 17.12 -5.46
C PRO A 575 35.35 17.67 -5.56
N ALA A 576 34.55 17.16 -6.51
CA ALA A 576 33.11 17.46 -6.57
C ALA A 576 32.41 16.90 -5.32
N GLY A 577 31.35 17.55 -4.85
CA GLY A 577 30.72 17.27 -3.54
C GLY A 577 31.41 17.97 -2.37
N THR A 578 32.29 18.94 -2.64
CA THR A 578 32.92 19.78 -1.60
C THR A 578 32.08 21.01 -1.29
N LEU A 579 31.92 21.31 -0.01
CA LEU A 579 31.28 22.51 0.51
C LEU A 579 32.33 23.53 0.94
N ILE A 580 32.05 24.81 0.72
CA ILE A 580 32.71 25.92 1.40
C ILE A 580 31.68 26.50 2.38
N ILE A 581 32.00 26.52 3.67
CA ILE A 581 31.16 27.05 4.75
C ILE A 581 32.00 28.12 5.47
N GLY A 582 31.69 29.40 5.24
CA GLY A 582 32.52 30.49 5.76
C GLY A 582 33.95 30.37 5.25
N THR A 583 34.92 30.22 6.16
CA THR A 583 36.35 30.07 5.81
C THR A 583 36.80 28.61 5.69
N TYR A 584 35.90 27.64 5.70
CA TYR A 584 36.20 26.21 5.77
C TYR A 584 35.84 25.53 4.46
N MET A 585 36.69 24.61 3.98
CA MET A 585 36.40 23.74 2.84
C MET A 585 36.27 22.29 3.32
N ILE A 586 35.10 21.69 3.17
CA ILE A 586 34.80 20.35 3.73
C ILE A 586 34.14 19.49 2.67
N HIS A 587 34.70 18.32 2.39
CA HIS A 587 34.07 17.33 1.51
C HIS A 587 32.84 16.71 2.18
N ARG A 588 31.77 16.43 1.42
CA ARG A 588 30.50 15.91 1.98
C ARG A 588 30.66 14.69 2.89
N ASP A 589 31.59 13.79 2.57
CA ASP A 589 31.82 12.57 3.34
C ASP A 589 32.56 12.82 4.65
N ALA A 590 33.21 13.98 4.78
CA ALA A 590 33.95 14.42 5.97
C ALA A 590 33.16 15.40 6.85
N LEU A 591 31.90 15.71 6.51
CA LEU A 591 31.04 16.58 7.31
C LEU A 591 30.64 15.88 8.62
N THR A 592 30.74 16.63 9.73
CA THR A 592 30.27 16.24 11.06
C THR A 592 29.56 17.42 11.71
N PRO A 593 28.66 17.21 12.68
CA PRO A 593 28.00 18.31 13.39
C PRO A 593 29.00 19.32 13.97
N GLU A 594 30.10 18.84 14.53
CA GLU A 594 31.09 19.67 15.22
C GLU A 594 31.87 20.56 14.24
N ASN A 595 32.30 20.02 13.09
CA ASN A 595 33.05 20.81 12.12
C ASN A 595 32.17 21.80 11.35
N VAL A 596 30.89 21.48 11.14
CA VAL A 596 29.91 22.41 10.55
C VAL A 596 29.60 23.55 11.50
N VAL A 597 29.36 23.28 12.79
CA VAL A 597 29.16 24.33 13.79
C VAL A 597 30.37 25.25 13.87
N ALA A 598 31.58 24.69 13.89
CA ALA A 598 32.81 25.48 13.90
C ALA A 598 32.98 26.32 12.61
N ALA A 599 32.65 25.77 11.45
CA ALA A 599 32.68 26.48 10.18
C ALA A 599 31.66 27.62 10.11
N GLN A 600 30.42 27.37 10.54
CA GLN A 600 29.32 28.33 10.49
C GLN A 600 29.63 29.60 11.30
N LYS A 601 30.32 29.46 12.45
CA LYS A 601 30.79 30.60 13.26
C LYS A 601 31.67 31.59 12.49
N THR A 602 32.34 31.14 11.42
CA THR A 602 33.22 32.00 10.62
C THR A 602 32.48 32.81 9.55
N ILE A 603 31.21 32.49 9.28
CA ILE A 603 30.39 33.18 8.27
C ILE A 603 30.20 34.65 8.66
N ASP A 604 29.80 34.92 9.90
CA ASP A 604 29.54 36.28 10.38
C ASP A 604 30.79 37.17 10.35
N THR A 605 31.97 36.58 10.56
CA THR A 605 33.24 37.33 10.60
C THR A 605 33.84 37.52 9.21
N SER A 606 33.63 36.57 8.30
CA SER A 606 34.20 36.58 6.95
C SER A 606 33.27 37.19 5.89
N GLY A 607 31.97 37.22 6.16
CA GLY A 607 30.93 37.55 5.18
C GLY A 607 30.79 36.52 4.06
N GLN A 608 31.46 35.37 4.17
CA GLN A 608 31.40 34.28 3.18
C GLN A 608 30.24 33.35 3.53
N GLY A 609 29.28 33.17 2.61
CA GLY A 609 28.15 32.25 2.77
C GLY A 609 28.53 30.80 2.45
N ILE A 610 27.52 29.97 2.16
CA ILE A 610 27.73 28.54 1.85
C ILE A 610 27.72 28.26 0.35
N LEU A 611 28.80 27.65 -0.16
CA LEU A 611 28.91 27.19 -1.54
C LEU A 611 29.06 25.68 -1.63
N TYR A 612 28.57 25.09 -2.72
CA TYR A 612 28.67 23.67 -3.02
C TYR A 612 29.21 23.44 -4.42
N LYS A 613 30.18 22.54 -4.56
CA LYS A 613 30.72 22.11 -5.86
C LYS A 613 29.89 20.95 -6.40
N SER A 614 29.04 21.23 -7.40
CA SER A 614 28.12 20.25 -7.98
C SER A 614 28.81 19.13 -8.74
N GLU A 615 28.37 17.90 -8.51
CA GLU A 615 28.80 16.69 -9.22
C GLU A 615 28.17 16.54 -10.61
N PHE A 616 27.11 17.30 -10.89
CA PHE A 616 26.34 17.19 -12.15
C PHE A 616 26.76 18.21 -13.19
N ALA A 617 26.67 19.49 -12.82
CA ALA A 617 26.79 20.63 -13.73
C ALA A 617 28.24 20.95 -14.12
N GLY A 618 29.02 19.92 -14.50
CA GLY A 618 30.43 20.05 -14.88
C GLY A 618 31.34 20.58 -13.76
N GLY A 619 30.99 20.38 -12.48
CA GLY A 619 31.79 20.88 -11.37
C GLY A 619 31.53 22.33 -10.95
N ALA A 620 30.42 22.94 -11.39
CA ALA A 620 30.09 24.33 -11.06
C ALA A 620 29.91 24.56 -9.55
N TRP A 621 30.36 25.73 -9.08
CA TRP A 621 30.10 26.21 -7.71
C TRP A 621 28.73 26.86 -7.62
N ILE A 622 27.92 26.41 -6.66
CA ILE A 622 26.53 26.83 -6.48
C ILE A 622 26.39 27.44 -5.09
N ASN A 623 25.76 28.61 -4.99
CA ASN A 623 25.37 29.17 -3.69
C ASN A 623 24.10 28.44 -3.21
N ILE A 624 24.23 27.65 -2.15
CA ILE A 624 23.15 26.80 -1.67
C ILE A 624 22.15 27.54 -0.77
N GLU A 625 22.48 28.73 -0.29
CA GLU A 625 21.55 29.59 0.44
C GLU A 625 20.43 30.10 -0.49
N ASN A 626 20.69 30.12 -1.80
CA ASN A 626 19.73 30.49 -2.83
C ASN A 626 19.19 29.26 -3.61
N ALA A 627 19.58 28.04 -3.23
CA ALA A 627 19.11 26.81 -3.84
C ALA A 627 17.97 26.22 -3.00
N THR A 628 16.75 26.20 -3.55
CA THR A 628 15.56 25.72 -2.84
C THR A 628 15.13 24.32 -3.26
N ASP A 629 15.69 23.76 -4.33
CA ASP A 629 15.31 22.47 -4.90
C ASP A 629 16.49 21.71 -5.52
N LEU A 630 16.22 20.47 -5.94
CA LEU A 630 17.20 19.59 -6.59
C LEU A 630 17.64 20.07 -7.97
N ASP A 631 16.76 20.78 -8.69
CA ASP A 631 17.07 21.33 -10.01
C ASP A 631 18.13 22.41 -9.93
N ALA A 632 18.14 23.21 -8.86
CA ALA A 632 19.16 24.22 -8.61
C ALA A 632 20.57 23.62 -8.50
N ILE A 633 20.71 22.37 -8.05
CA ILE A 633 22.00 21.67 -7.88
C ILE A 633 22.39 20.87 -9.14
N SER A 634 21.41 20.28 -9.81
CA SER A 634 21.63 19.42 -10.99
C SER A 634 21.69 20.20 -12.31
N ARG A 635 20.95 21.30 -12.42
CA ARG A 635 20.85 22.19 -13.58
C ARG A 635 20.78 23.66 -13.14
N PRO A 636 21.87 24.20 -12.56
CA PRO A 636 21.87 25.53 -11.97
C PRO A 636 21.61 26.63 -13.00
N SER A 637 20.84 27.65 -12.61
CA SER A 637 20.63 28.86 -13.41
C SER A 637 21.81 29.83 -13.26
N ALA A 638 21.97 30.77 -14.20
CA ALA A 638 23.04 31.77 -14.14
C ALA A 638 23.05 32.62 -12.84
N ARG A 639 21.94 32.66 -12.09
CA ARG A 639 21.82 33.39 -10.82
C ARG A 639 22.31 32.60 -9.60
N THR A 640 22.36 31.27 -9.68
CA THR A 640 22.79 30.39 -8.57
C THR A 640 24.26 29.98 -8.70
N VAL A 641 24.84 30.06 -9.90
CA VAL A 641 26.25 29.76 -10.18
C VAL A 641 27.17 30.89 -9.70
N VAL A 642 28.27 30.51 -9.06
CA VAL A 642 29.37 31.41 -8.66
C VAL A 642 30.57 31.17 -9.59
N SER A 643 31.20 32.25 -10.07
CA SER A 643 32.37 32.14 -10.95
C SER A 643 33.58 31.55 -10.23
N ALA A 644 34.39 30.77 -10.95
CA ALA A 644 35.59 30.15 -10.39
C ALA A 644 36.59 31.18 -9.83
N GLU A 645 36.69 32.36 -10.46
CA GLU A 645 37.53 33.48 -9.97
C GLU A 645 37.08 33.95 -8.59
N LYS A 646 35.77 34.12 -8.37
CA LYS A 646 35.23 34.57 -7.09
C LYS A 646 35.43 33.53 -5.97
N VAL A 647 35.48 32.25 -6.31
CA VAL A 647 35.79 31.17 -5.36
C VAL A 647 37.29 31.13 -5.07
N ALA A 648 38.15 31.37 -6.07
CA ALA A 648 39.60 31.41 -5.88
C ALA A 648 40.06 32.59 -5.00
N ASP A 649 39.33 33.71 -5.02
CA ASP A 649 39.59 34.89 -4.18
C ASP A 649 39.12 34.71 -2.71
N MET A 650 38.48 33.59 -2.36
CA MET A 650 38.02 33.33 -1.00
C MET A 650 39.18 33.01 -0.06
N LYS A 651 39.17 33.66 1.11
CA LYS A 651 40.17 33.41 2.16
C LYS A 651 39.75 32.22 3.01
N LEU A 652 40.28 31.05 2.68
CA LEU A 652 40.03 29.80 3.40
C LEU A 652 41.09 29.57 4.47
N LEU A 653 40.64 29.21 5.67
CA LEU A 653 41.47 28.93 6.84
C LEU A 653 41.88 27.45 6.86
N LEU A 654 40.94 26.54 6.62
CA LEU A 654 41.19 25.10 6.68
C LEU A 654 40.46 24.30 5.61
N GLN A 655 40.98 23.11 5.34
CA GLN A 655 40.40 22.12 4.44
C GLN A 655 40.32 20.73 5.08
N ILE A 656 39.21 20.04 4.84
CA ILE A 656 38.89 18.69 5.33
C ILE A 656 38.35 17.88 4.14
N LEU A 657 39.25 17.25 3.39
CA LEU A 657 38.88 16.50 2.19
C LEU A 657 38.57 15.03 2.47
N LYS A 658 39.01 14.51 3.61
CA LYS A 658 38.74 13.15 4.09
C LYS A 658 38.34 13.16 5.56
N PRO A 659 37.53 12.19 6.02
CA PRO A 659 37.14 12.09 7.43
C PRO A 659 38.35 12.10 8.36
N GLY A 660 38.39 13.03 9.31
CA GLY A 660 39.47 13.17 10.30
C GLY A 660 40.79 13.78 9.80
N GLU A 661 40.91 14.10 8.51
CA GLU A 661 42.09 14.76 7.94
C GLU A 661 41.87 16.27 7.84
N VAL A 662 42.42 17.03 8.80
CA VAL A 662 42.31 18.50 8.88
C VAL A 662 43.65 19.11 8.52
N SER A 663 43.66 20.02 7.55
CA SER A 663 44.86 20.74 7.12
C SER A 663 44.59 22.21 6.86
N ALA A 664 45.66 23.02 6.86
CA ALA A 664 45.56 24.44 6.60
C ALA A 664 45.32 24.72 5.12
N ALA A 665 44.39 25.62 4.81
CA ALA A 665 44.14 26.08 3.44
C ALA A 665 44.96 27.35 3.07
N MET A 666 45.56 27.99 4.07
CA MET A 666 46.35 29.23 3.92
C MET A 666 47.85 29.03 4.23
N PRO A 667 48.73 29.94 3.78
CA PRO A 667 50.17 29.85 4.06
C PRO A 667 50.51 29.96 5.55
N ALA A 668 51.60 29.30 5.96
CA ALA A 668 52.03 29.25 7.37
C ALA A 668 52.36 30.62 7.98
N GLU A 669 52.71 31.62 7.18
CA GLU A 669 52.95 32.99 7.68
C GLU A 669 51.65 33.67 8.12
N GLU A 670 50.57 33.49 7.35
CA GLU A 670 49.26 34.06 7.63
C GLU A 670 48.60 33.37 8.83
N LEU A 671 48.76 32.05 8.94
CA LEU A 671 48.37 31.27 10.14
C LEU A 671 49.05 31.80 11.42
N ARG A 672 50.36 32.10 11.36
CA ARG A 672 51.08 32.66 12.51
C ARG A 672 50.55 34.05 12.88
N GLY A 673 50.19 34.86 11.88
CA GLY A 673 49.54 36.15 12.07
C GLY A 673 48.19 36.03 12.78
N GLN A 674 47.35 35.07 12.36
CA GLN A 674 46.06 34.80 13.01
C GLN A 674 46.23 34.29 14.44
N LYS A 675 47.17 33.36 14.66
CA LYS A 675 47.49 32.85 16.00
C LYS A 675 47.90 34.00 16.93
N ALA A 676 48.75 34.92 16.45
CA ALA A 676 49.14 36.10 17.23
C ALA A 676 47.97 37.04 17.55
N SER A 677 47.00 37.19 16.65
CA SER A 677 45.77 37.96 16.90
C SER A 677 44.90 37.32 17.97
N ILE A 678 44.67 35.99 17.88
CA ILE A 678 43.90 35.23 18.86
C ILE A 678 44.56 35.26 20.23
N ALA A 679 45.89 35.10 20.29
CA ALA A 679 46.64 35.21 21.54
C ALA A 679 46.49 36.60 22.20
N LYS A 680 46.41 37.67 21.39
CA LYS A 680 46.15 39.03 21.88
C LYS A 680 44.72 39.19 22.42
N GLU A 681 43.73 38.64 21.72
CA GLU A 681 42.33 38.66 22.19
C GLU A 681 42.12 37.82 23.44
N LEU A 682 42.73 36.64 23.53
CA LEU A 682 42.67 35.78 24.71
C LEU A 682 43.24 36.50 25.93
N LYS A 683 44.38 37.18 25.76
CA LYS A 683 44.97 37.99 26.83
C LYS A 683 44.03 39.11 27.28
N LYS A 684 43.42 39.83 26.35
CA LYS A 684 42.45 40.89 26.64
C LYS A 684 41.21 40.33 27.37
N ASN A 685 40.70 39.18 26.94
CA ASN A 685 39.54 38.55 27.55
C ASN A 685 39.83 38.10 28.99
N ILE A 686 41.01 37.55 29.27
CA ILE A 686 41.44 37.19 30.64
C ILE A 686 41.54 38.43 31.55
N GLU A 687 42.00 39.57 31.02
CA GLU A 687 42.02 40.85 31.75
C GLU A 687 40.59 41.37 32.07
N GLU A 688 39.65 41.17 31.14
CA GLU A 688 38.22 41.48 31.34
C GLU A 688 37.56 40.53 32.35
N GLN A 689 37.93 39.23 32.36
CA GLN A 689 37.46 38.27 33.37
C GLN A 689 37.89 38.66 34.78
N ALA A 690 39.16 39.04 34.96
CA ALA A 690 39.67 39.50 36.24
C ALA A 690 38.90 40.74 36.73
N SER A 691 38.57 41.65 35.82
CA SER A 691 37.78 42.86 36.11
C SER A 691 36.32 42.54 36.47
N ALA A 692 35.67 41.59 35.78
CA ALA A 692 34.31 41.15 36.07
C ALA A 692 34.22 40.40 37.41
N GLN A 693 35.28 39.68 37.79
CA GLN A 693 35.40 38.97 39.06
C GLN A 693 35.49 39.92 40.25
N GLU A 694 36.25 41.00 40.11
CA GLU A 694 36.33 42.08 41.11
C GLU A 694 34.99 42.81 41.30
N ASN A 695 34.19 42.91 40.24
CA ASN A 695 32.89 43.60 40.25
C ASN A 695 31.69 42.69 40.63
N GLY A 696 31.90 41.38 40.83
CA GLY A 696 30.87 40.44 41.28
C GLY A 696 29.79 40.08 40.26
N SER A 697 30.04 40.30 38.96
CA SER A 697 29.06 40.11 37.87
C SER A 697 29.09 38.67 37.32
N LEU A 698 28.31 37.77 37.92
CA LEU A 698 28.31 36.33 37.59
C LEU A 698 27.93 36.01 36.13
N GLN A 699 27.03 36.78 35.51
CA GLN A 699 26.63 36.59 34.11
C GLN A 699 27.68 37.05 33.09
N GLU A 700 28.39 38.15 33.36
CA GLU A 700 29.48 38.60 32.49
C GLU A 700 30.68 37.65 32.59
N LEU A 701 30.93 37.12 33.78
CA LEU A 701 32.03 36.20 34.04
C LEU A 701 31.83 34.84 33.36
N SER A 702 30.60 34.31 33.32
CA SER A 702 30.31 33.07 32.58
C SER A 702 30.56 33.24 31.08
N GLY A 703 30.05 34.33 30.47
CA GLY A 703 30.24 34.60 29.04
C GLY A 703 31.70 34.82 28.64
N LEU A 704 32.48 35.53 29.48
CA LEU A 704 33.91 35.70 29.25
C LEU A 704 34.69 34.37 29.42
N THR A 705 34.27 33.50 30.34
CA THR A 705 34.90 32.18 30.54
C THR A 705 34.69 31.24 29.36
N GLU A 706 33.49 31.22 28.80
CA GLU A 706 33.20 30.48 27.56
C GLU A 706 34.04 31.02 26.40
N ARG A 707 34.16 32.35 26.29
CA ARG A 707 34.95 33.00 25.24
C ARG A 707 36.45 32.72 25.37
N ALA A 708 36.99 32.70 26.59
CA ALA A 708 38.39 32.34 26.84
C ALA A 708 38.68 30.87 26.48
N ALA A 709 37.76 29.96 26.79
CA ALA A 709 37.87 28.55 26.42
C ALA A 709 37.86 28.36 24.89
N GLU A 710 36.98 29.09 24.19
CA GLU A 710 36.91 29.09 22.73
C GLU A 710 38.20 29.62 22.08
N LEU A 711 38.68 30.80 22.51
CA LEU A 711 39.93 31.38 21.99
C LEU A 711 41.14 30.49 22.24
N THR A 712 41.17 29.79 23.40
CA THR A 712 42.23 28.81 23.71
C THR A 712 42.18 27.60 22.79
N ALA A 713 40.98 27.09 22.48
CA ALA A 713 40.82 25.99 21.54
C ALA A 713 41.21 26.39 20.10
N GLN A 714 40.89 27.63 19.69
CA GLN A 714 41.31 28.18 18.40
C GLN A 714 42.83 28.35 18.30
N ASP A 715 43.50 28.83 19.36
CA ASP A 715 44.96 28.94 19.41
C ASP A 715 45.65 27.58 19.25
N ARG A 716 45.14 26.56 19.95
CA ARG A 716 45.63 25.18 19.85
C ARG A 716 45.35 24.53 18.50
N LEU A 717 44.21 24.84 17.87
CA LEU A 717 43.91 24.41 16.51
C LEU A 717 44.94 24.97 15.52
N LEU A 718 45.20 26.27 15.57
CA LEU A 718 46.21 26.91 14.70
C LEU A 718 47.62 26.37 14.96
N GLU A 719 47.94 26.03 16.20
CA GLU A 719 49.20 25.38 16.56
C GLU A 719 49.34 23.98 15.96
N ALA A 720 48.30 23.15 16.08
CA ALA A 720 48.27 21.82 15.48
C ALA A 720 48.37 21.88 13.94
N LEU A 721 47.70 22.86 13.32
CA LEU A 721 47.79 23.11 11.88
C LEU A 721 49.20 23.54 11.44
N LEU A 722 49.85 24.42 12.20
CA LEU A 722 51.24 24.83 11.95
C LEU A 722 52.24 23.69 12.14
N ALA A 723 51.94 22.74 13.03
CA ALA A 723 52.71 21.54 13.26
C ALA A 723 52.43 20.42 12.23
N GLY A 724 51.39 20.57 11.40
CA GLY A 724 50.92 19.53 10.49
C GLY A 724 50.28 18.32 11.21
N ASP A 725 49.92 18.46 12.48
CA ASP A 725 49.28 17.39 13.27
C ASP A 725 47.77 17.40 13.04
N SER A 726 47.35 16.69 11.98
CA SER A 726 45.94 16.56 11.60
C SER A 726 45.06 15.99 12.71
N LYS A 727 45.58 15.08 13.54
CA LYS A 727 44.80 14.42 14.59
C LYS A 727 44.56 15.38 15.77
N ALA A 728 45.59 16.12 16.17
CA ALA A 728 45.45 17.18 17.16
C ALA A 728 44.54 18.31 16.65
N ALA A 729 44.65 18.69 15.38
CA ALA A 729 43.78 19.69 14.75
C ALA A 729 42.31 19.24 14.75
N ALA A 730 42.02 17.99 14.37
CA ALA A 730 40.68 17.43 14.42
C ALA A 730 40.09 17.43 15.85
N ALA A 731 40.89 17.08 16.86
CA ALA A 731 40.45 17.08 18.26
C ALA A 731 40.12 18.49 18.78
N GLN A 732 40.93 19.50 18.45
CA GLN A 732 40.64 20.89 18.82
C GLN A 732 39.44 21.44 18.06
N LEU A 733 39.25 21.04 16.81
CA LEU A 733 38.08 21.44 16.02
C LEU A 733 36.78 20.88 16.61
N ALA A 734 36.79 19.62 17.05
CA ALA A 734 35.67 19.03 17.79
C ALA A 734 35.37 19.78 19.10
N ALA A 735 36.39 20.25 19.81
CA ALA A 735 36.22 21.04 21.04
C ALA A 735 35.58 22.42 20.76
N ILE A 736 35.94 23.09 19.66
CA ILE A 736 35.35 24.38 19.24
C ILE A 736 33.87 24.22 18.85
N GLY A 737 33.52 23.11 18.19
CA GLY A 737 32.14 22.77 17.84
C GLY A 737 31.30 22.32 19.05
N GLY A 738 31.87 21.49 19.93
CA GLY A 738 31.16 20.88 21.07
C GLY A 738 30.88 21.82 22.25
N ALA A 739 31.70 22.85 22.48
CA ALA A 739 31.50 23.81 23.57
C ALA A 739 30.16 24.59 23.49
N SER A 740 29.54 24.64 22.30
CA SER A 740 28.24 25.28 22.09
C SER A 740 27.03 24.42 22.48
N GLY A 741 27.21 23.11 22.73
CA GLY A 741 26.11 22.19 23.06
C GLY A 741 25.89 21.97 24.57
N ALA A 742 26.77 22.50 25.42
CA ALA A 742 26.77 22.25 26.86
C ALA A 742 25.88 23.23 27.67
N GLY A 743 24.94 23.93 27.03
CA GLY A 743 24.00 24.85 27.70
C GLY A 743 22.78 24.19 28.35
N GLY A 744 22.68 22.85 28.34
CA GLY A 744 21.46 22.15 28.74
C GLY A 744 21.69 20.79 29.41
N ALA A 745 22.68 20.66 30.28
CA ALA A 745 22.79 19.54 31.22
C ALA A 745 23.81 19.86 32.33
N ALA A 746 23.41 20.68 33.30
CA ALA A 746 24.15 20.83 34.55
C ALA A 746 23.19 20.53 35.72
N GLY A 747 23.29 19.31 36.23
CA GLY A 747 22.49 18.82 37.35
C GLY A 747 22.98 17.48 37.88
N GLY A 748 24.15 17.49 38.53
CA GLY A 748 24.50 16.55 39.61
C GLY A 748 25.09 15.20 39.22
N GLY A 749 26.36 14.98 39.59
CA GLY A 749 27.00 13.67 39.52
C GLY A 749 28.47 13.76 39.89
N GLU A 750 28.74 13.88 41.19
CA GLU A 750 30.08 13.87 41.78
C GLU A 750 30.87 12.61 41.39
N ALA A 751 32.08 12.81 40.87
CA ALA A 751 33.14 11.82 40.91
C ALA A 751 34.45 12.52 41.31
N SER A 752 34.65 12.69 42.62
CA SER A 752 35.97 12.95 43.19
C SER A 752 36.80 11.67 43.09
N GLY A 753 37.98 11.75 42.47
CA GLY A 753 39.20 11.64 43.24
C GLY A 753 40.03 10.42 42.84
N ALA A 754 40.85 10.56 41.80
CA ALA A 754 42.06 9.78 41.68
C ALA A 754 43.16 10.42 42.55
N GLY A 755 43.81 9.62 43.39
CA GLY A 755 44.97 10.04 44.19
C GLY A 755 45.54 8.87 44.98
N GLY A 756 46.46 8.13 44.37
CA GLY A 756 47.15 7.01 45.00
C GLY A 756 48.25 7.43 45.98
N THR A 757 48.75 6.45 46.74
CA THR A 757 50.15 6.39 47.18
C THR A 757 50.58 4.93 47.36
N ALA A 758 51.88 4.73 47.16
CA ALA A 758 52.60 3.48 47.02
C ALA A 758 52.92 2.79 48.35
N GLY A 759 53.36 1.53 48.25
CA GLY A 759 54.40 0.99 49.13
C GLY A 759 54.17 -0.43 49.65
N GLU A 760 54.96 -1.37 49.11
CA GLU A 760 55.59 -2.51 49.81
C GLU A 760 54.64 -3.58 50.42
N GLY A 761 54.83 -4.89 50.29
CA GLY A 761 55.86 -5.75 49.73
C GLY A 761 55.50 -7.19 50.14
N GLU A 762 56.05 -8.18 49.42
CA GLU A 762 56.17 -9.59 49.82
C GLU A 762 54.85 -10.38 50.06
N ALA A 763 54.73 -11.69 49.91
CA ALA A 763 55.42 -12.77 49.24
C ALA A 763 54.52 -14.02 49.45
N SER A 764 54.57 -15.00 48.54
CA SER A 764 54.13 -16.41 48.73
C SER A 764 52.62 -16.65 48.92
N GLY A 765 51.98 -17.76 48.52
CA GLY A 765 52.32 -19.02 47.87
C GLY A 765 50.96 -19.64 47.46
N ALA A 766 50.82 -20.24 46.28
CA ALA A 766 50.90 -21.69 46.04
C ALA A 766 49.94 -22.57 46.89
N GLY A 767 49.08 -23.31 46.17
CA GLY A 767 48.35 -24.53 46.61
C GLY A 767 46.95 -24.26 47.15
N GLY A 768 45.89 -24.99 46.80
CA GLY A 768 45.78 -26.29 46.15
C GLY A 768 44.72 -27.14 46.89
N ALA A 769 43.73 -27.63 46.14
CA ALA A 769 42.97 -28.86 46.31
C ALA A 769 41.98 -29.08 47.51
N ALA A 770 40.73 -29.32 47.11
CA ALA A 770 39.89 -30.51 47.36
C ALA A 770 39.46 -30.96 48.78
N GLY A 771 38.20 -31.44 48.86
CA GLY A 771 37.65 -32.33 49.90
C GLY A 771 36.39 -31.76 50.56
N GLU A 772 35.18 -32.06 50.05
CA GLU A 772 34.30 -33.19 50.44
C GLU A 772 33.43 -32.95 51.70
N GLY A 773 32.11 -33.01 51.50
CA GLY A 773 31.18 -33.76 52.36
C GLY A 773 30.47 -33.01 53.49
N GLY A 774 29.13 -32.94 53.42
CA GLY A 774 28.28 -32.78 54.61
C GLY A 774 26.97 -32.03 54.39
N ALA A 775 25.89 -32.76 54.13
CA ALA A 775 24.55 -32.27 53.86
C ALA A 775 23.74 -31.86 55.11
N SER A 776 22.97 -30.77 54.98
CA SER A 776 21.61 -30.56 55.51
C SER A 776 21.10 -29.28 54.83
N GLY A 777 20.06 -29.23 54.01
CA GLY A 777 18.72 -29.76 54.22
C GLY A 777 17.75 -28.58 54.44
N ALA A 778 17.00 -28.24 53.38
CA ALA A 778 15.69 -27.58 53.34
C ALA A 778 15.60 -26.21 52.64
N GLY A 779 14.85 -26.19 51.53
CA GLY A 779 14.00 -25.05 51.14
C GLY A 779 14.46 -24.17 49.98
N GLY A 780 14.40 -24.67 48.74
CA GLY A 780 14.48 -23.84 47.53
C GLY A 780 13.75 -24.52 46.40
N ALA A 781 12.54 -24.03 46.08
CA ALA A 781 11.75 -24.48 44.95
C ALA A 781 12.51 -24.20 43.65
N ALA A 782 12.63 -25.22 42.82
CA ALA A 782 13.22 -25.15 41.50
C ALA A 782 12.30 -24.36 40.55
N SER A 783 12.85 -23.32 39.90
CA SER A 783 12.32 -22.81 38.64
C SER A 783 12.77 -23.76 37.53
N GLY A 784 11.85 -24.60 37.04
CA GLY A 784 12.09 -25.43 35.86
C GLY A 784 12.23 -24.54 34.63
N GLY A 785 13.33 -24.69 33.89
CA GLY A 785 13.44 -24.09 32.55
C GLY A 785 12.54 -24.86 31.60
N GLU A 786 11.62 -24.18 30.93
CA GLU A 786 10.87 -24.73 29.80
C GLU A 786 11.82 -24.99 28.63
N ALA A 787 11.64 -26.13 27.95
CA ALA A 787 12.44 -26.50 26.79
C ALA A 787 12.24 -25.50 25.65
N THR A 788 13.32 -25.13 24.97
CA THR A 788 13.27 -24.20 23.83
C THR A 788 12.52 -24.81 22.64
N GLN A 789 11.97 -23.97 21.76
CA GLN A 789 11.29 -24.42 20.53
C GLN A 789 12.17 -25.36 19.69
N GLU A 790 13.48 -25.09 19.60
CA GLU A 790 14.44 -25.96 18.91
C GLU A 790 14.60 -27.34 19.59
N GLU A 791 14.58 -27.39 20.93
CA GLU A 791 14.63 -28.65 21.69
C GLU A 791 13.33 -29.45 21.57
N LEU A 792 12.18 -28.78 21.55
CA LEU A 792 10.86 -29.40 21.32
C LEU A 792 10.74 -29.96 19.90
N ALA A 793 11.22 -29.22 18.90
CA ALA A 793 11.25 -29.67 17.51
C ALA A 793 12.18 -30.88 17.32
N ALA A 794 13.37 -30.84 17.94
CA ALA A 794 14.31 -31.96 17.92
C ALA A 794 13.72 -33.21 18.60
N SER A 795 13.07 -33.03 19.77
CA SER A 795 12.41 -34.11 20.51
C SER A 795 11.24 -34.71 19.73
N ALA A 796 10.38 -33.88 19.14
CA ALA A 796 9.27 -34.32 18.30
C ALA A 796 9.78 -35.07 17.05
N GLY A 797 10.83 -34.57 16.41
CA GLY A 797 11.48 -35.24 15.29
C GLY A 797 12.07 -36.61 15.65
N GLU A 798 12.77 -36.71 16.79
CA GLU A 798 13.31 -37.98 17.27
C GLU A 798 12.20 -38.99 17.59
N LEU A 799 11.12 -38.54 18.25
CA LEU A 799 9.97 -39.38 18.57
C LEU A 799 9.20 -39.80 17.31
N GLN A 800 9.11 -38.94 16.29
CA GLN A 800 8.53 -39.25 14.98
C GLN A 800 9.38 -40.31 14.24
N ASP A 801 10.70 -40.18 14.25
CA ASP A 801 11.62 -41.16 13.66
C ASP A 801 11.57 -42.51 14.40
N GLN A 802 11.48 -42.47 15.73
CA GLN A 802 11.28 -43.65 16.56
C GLN A 802 9.94 -44.33 16.25
N LEU A 803 8.85 -43.57 16.13
CA LEU A 803 7.54 -44.09 15.74
C LEU A 803 7.60 -44.73 14.35
N THR A 804 8.18 -44.04 13.37
CA THR A 804 8.32 -44.54 11.99
C THR A 804 9.13 -45.84 11.93
N THR A 805 10.24 -45.91 12.68
CA THR A 805 11.07 -47.11 12.77
C THR A 805 10.33 -48.27 13.44
N LEU A 806 9.56 -47.97 14.49
CA LEU A 806 8.78 -48.96 15.23
C LEU A 806 7.64 -49.53 14.37
N LEU A 807 6.93 -48.68 13.63
CA LEU A 807 5.87 -49.07 12.70
C LEU A 807 6.42 -49.93 11.55
N ALA A 808 7.57 -49.57 10.97
CA ALA A 808 8.23 -50.37 9.93
C ALA A 808 8.73 -51.74 10.44
N GLY A 809 9.03 -51.86 11.74
CA GLY A 809 9.55 -53.07 12.37
C GLY A 809 8.50 -54.05 12.92
N GLY A 810 7.20 -53.74 12.81
CA GLY A 810 6.14 -54.53 13.44
C GLY A 810 6.17 -54.44 14.98
N GLY A 811 6.45 -53.25 15.50
CA GLY A 811 6.55 -52.99 16.93
C GLY A 811 5.31 -53.37 17.74
N ASP A 812 5.51 -53.71 19.01
CA ASP A 812 4.40 -54.09 19.89
C ASP A 812 3.47 -52.89 20.18
N ALA A 813 2.18 -53.17 20.30
CA ALA A 813 1.16 -52.15 20.48
C ALA A 813 1.37 -51.28 21.73
N GLN A 814 2.01 -51.81 22.78
CA GLN A 814 2.28 -51.03 24.00
C GLN A 814 3.40 -50.01 23.78
N THR A 815 4.47 -50.39 23.06
CA THR A 815 5.55 -49.46 22.72
C THR A 815 5.06 -48.42 21.71
N VAL A 816 4.20 -48.78 20.76
CA VAL A 816 3.56 -47.82 19.84
C VAL A 816 2.76 -46.78 20.62
N ASP A 817 1.89 -47.22 21.54
CA ASP A 817 1.07 -46.34 22.37
C ASP A 817 1.90 -45.38 23.24
N VAL A 818 3.00 -45.86 23.83
CA VAL A 818 3.93 -45.03 24.62
C VAL A 818 4.64 -43.98 23.77
N ILE A 819 5.09 -44.34 22.56
CA ILE A 819 5.76 -43.39 21.66
C ILE A 819 4.76 -42.36 21.12
N VAL A 820 3.56 -42.79 20.75
CA VAL A 820 2.46 -41.90 20.31
C VAL A 820 2.10 -40.90 21.39
N GLY A 821 1.96 -41.34 22.65
CA GLY A 821 1.68 -40.44 23.77
C GLY A 821 2.79 -39.41 24.01
N LYS A 822 4.06 -39.80 23.88
CA LYS A 822 5.20 -38.87 23.99
C LYS A 822 5.29 -37.91 22.81
N LEU A 823 5.01 -38.40 21.61
CA LEU A 823 5.05 -37.61 20.38
C LEU A 823 3.91 -36.60 20.35
N LEU A 824 2.71 -36.99 20.78
CA LEU A 824 1.58 -36.10 21.00
C LEU A 824 1.98 -34.99 21.98
N ASP A 825 2.47 -35.34 23.18
CA ASP A 825 2.92 -34.34 24.18
C ASP A 825 4.02 -33.41 23.63
N ALA A 826 4.99 -33.94 22.88
CA ALA A 826 6.06 -33.15 22.27
C ALA A 826 5.56 -32.23 21.16
N LYS A 827 4.71 -32.72 20.25
CA LYS A 827 4.10 -31.92 19.18
C LYS A 827 3.15 -30.86 19.74
N LEU A 828 2.38 -31.16 20.79
CA LEU A 828 1.51 -30.20 21.47
C LEU A 828 2.32 -29.06 22.09
N LYS A 829 3.41 -29.38 22.79
CA LYS A 829 4.32 -28.37 23.34
C LYS A 829 5.02 -27.57 22.25
N LEU A 830 5.41 -28.21 21.16
CA LEU A 830 6.00 -27.56 20.00
C LEU A 830 5.01 -26.59 19.34
N SER A 831 3.77 -27.00 19.12
CA SER A 831 2.72 -26.16 18.55
C SER A 831 2.35 -25.02 19.49
N ALA A 832 2.27 -25.26 20.79
CA ALA A 832 2.06 -24.20 21.78
C ALA A 832 3.20 -23.17 21.78
N ALA A 833 4.44 -23.60 21.54
CA ALA A 833 5.61 -22.72 21.40
C ALA A 833 5.67 -22.02 20.03
N GLU A 834 5.33 -22.70 18.94
CA GLU A 834 5.31 -22.18 17.57
C GLU A 834 4.24 -21.11 17.37
N ASN A 835 3.05 -21.35 17.91
CA ASN A 835 1.91 -20.46 17.80
C ASN A 835 1.84 -19.46 18.97
N GLY A 836 2.76 -19.55 19.93
CA GLY A 836 2.79 -18.68 21.11
C GLY A 836 1.55 -18.80 21.99
N PHE A 837 0.80 -19.90 21.94
CA PHE A 837 -0.45 -20.08 22.69
C PHE A 837 -0.22 -19.98 24.19
N ALA A 838 0.84 -20.60 24.70
CA ALA A 838 1.17 -20.57 26.13
C ALA A 838 1.52 -19.17 26.62
N GLU A 839 2.33 -18.43 25.85
CA GLU A 839 2.72 -17.04 26.17
C GLU A 839 1.52 -16.10 26.07
N THR A 840 0.69 -16.26 25.05
CA THR A 840 -0.50 -15.45 24.81
C THR A 840 -1.57 -15.71 25.87
N ALA A 841 -1.85 -16.97 26.18
CA ALA A 841 -2.80 -17.34 27.23
C ALA A 841 -2.33 -16.87 28.61
N ALA A 842 -1.03 -16.99 28.91
CA ALA A 842 -0.45 -16.46 30.15
C ALA A 842 -0.59 -14.94 30.21
N ALA A 843 -0.24 -14.22 29.14
CA ALA A 843 -0.36 -12.77 29.08
C ALA A 843 -1.81 -12.30 29.23
N LEU A 844 -2.76 -12.96 28.57
CA LEU A 844 -4.19 -12.65 28.68
C LEU A 844 -4.74 -12.97 30.07
N LYS A 845 -4.30 -14.06 30.69
CA LYS A 845 -4.69 -14.43 32.05
C LYS A 845 -4.10 -13.49 33.09
N ASP A 846 -2.86 -13.05 32.91
CA ASP A 846 -2.22 -12.05 33.76
C ASP A 846 -2.94 -10.70 33.62
N ALA A 847 -3.23 -10.29 32.38
CA ALA A 847 -3.98 -9.06 32.11
C ALA A 847 -5.40 -9.13 32.70
N LYS A 848 -6.09 -10.27 32.62
CA LYS A 848 -7.39 -10.48 33.29
C LYS A 848 -7.25 -10.39 34.80
N THR A 849 -6.20 -10.98 35.38
CA THR A 849 -5.93 -10.93 36.82
C THR A 849 -5.69 -9.49 37.30
N MET A 850 -4.95 -8.70 36.51
CA MET A 850 -4.74 -7.26 36.80
C MET A 850 -6.05 -6.48 36.73
N LEU A 851 -6.92 -6.83 35.79
CA LEU A 851 -8.21 -6.17 35.59
C LEU A 851 -9.26 -6.57 36.65
N ASP A 852 -9.27 -7.83 37.07
CA ASP A 852 -10.07 -8.31 38.20
C ASP A 852 -9.62 -7.65 39.51
N ALA A 853 -8.30 -7.49 39.73
CA ALA A 853 -7.77 -6.74 40.86
C ALA A 853 -8.14 -5.24 40.80
N ALA A 854 -8.15 -4.65 39.60
CA ALA A 854 -8.59 -3.26 39.40
C ALA A 854 -10.11 -3.11 39.61
N PHE A 855 -10.90 -4.12 39.23
CA PHE A 855 -12.33 -4.22 39.50
C PHE A 855 -12.60 -4.23 41.01
N ASP A 856 -11.93 -5.10 41.76
CA ASP A 856 -12.07 -5.20 43.21
C ASP A 856 -11.67 -3.88 43.90
N ALA A 857 -10.57 -3.26 43.48
CA ALA A 857 -10.14 -1.96 43.99
C ALA A 857 -11.15 -0.83 43.69
N ALA A 858 -11.77 -0.84 42.51
CA ALA A 858 -12.83 0.12 42.15
C ALA A 858 -14.12 -0.11 42.95
N GLN A 859 -14.47 -1.36 43.25
CA GLN A 859 -15.59 -1.68 44.13
C GLN A 859 -15.36 -1.19 45.56
N GLU A 860 -14.16 -1.42 46.12
CA GLU A 860 -13.80 -0.95 47.46
C GLU A 860 -13.87 0.58 47.57
N GLN A 861 -13.54 1.29 46.48
CA GLN A 861 -13.60 2.74 46.40
C GLN A 861 -15.00 3.28 46.01
N SER A 862 -16.00 2.41 45.86
CA SER A 862 -17.36 2.76 45.43
C SER A 862 -17.42 3.47 44.06
N GLU A 863 -16.46 3.22 43.18
CA GLU A 863 -16.38 3.77 41.82
C GLU A 863 -17.18 2.91 40.83
N THR A 864 -18.51 2.99 40.89
CA THR A 864 -19.42 2.11 40.15
C THR A 864 -19.20 2.08 38.64
N GLU A 865 -18.84 3.20 38.03
CA GLU A 865 -18.57 3.28 36.59
C GLU A 865 -17.22 2.64 36.21
N ARG A 866 -16.17 2.79 37.05
CA ARG A 866 -14.87 2.14 36.82
C ARG A 866 -14.93 0.65 37.10
N ALA A 867 -15.66 0.23 38.13
CA ALA A 867 -15.94 -1.18 38.38
C ALA A 867 -16.72 -1.80 37.20
N LYS A 868 -17.72 -1.11 36.64
CA LYS A 868 -18.40 -1.61 35.45
C LYS A 868 -17.46 -1.73 34.26
N LEU A 869 -16.62 -0.72 34.01
CA LEU A 869 -15.63 -0.75 32.93
C LEU A 869 -14.63 -1.92 33.08
N TYR A 870 -14.09 -2.15 34.27
CA TYR A 870 -13.18 -3.26 34.53
C TYR A 870 -13.88 -4.62 34.41
N ALA A 871 -15.15 -4.73 34.80
CA ALA A 871 -15.95 -5.94 34.60
C ALA A 871 -16.19 -6.22 33.11
N ASP A 872 -16.55 -5.21 32.34
CA ASP A 872 -16.80 -5.32 30.90
C ASP A 872 -15.51 -5.73 30.15
N SER A 873 -14.37 -5.07 30.44
CA SER A 873 -13.09 -5.44 29.86
C SER A 873 -12.57 -6.80 30.38
N SER A 874 -12.91 -7.22 31.60
CA SER A 874 -12.55 -8.55 32.12
C SER A 874 -13.32 -9.64 31.39
N ALA A 875 -14.59 -9.37 31.06
CA ALA A 875 -15.38 -10.22 30.19
C ALA A 875 -14.82 -10.28 28.76
N ALA A 876 -14.31 -9.17 28.21
CA ALA A 876 -13.67 -9.14 26.89
C ALA A 876 -12.36 -9.95 26.85
N LEU A 877 -11.50 -9.79 27.86
CA LEU A 877 -10.30 -10.63 28.00
C LEU A 877 -10.66 -12.10 28.19
N GLU A 878 -11.75 -12.40 28.89
CA GLU A 878 -12.23 -13.77 29.01
C GLU A 878 -12.66 -14.36 27.66
N GLN A 879 -13.21 -13.56 26.75
CA GLN A 879 -13.46 -14.01 25.37
C GLN A 879 -12.16 -14.28 24.62
N GLN A 880 -11.15 -13.42 24.76
CA GLN A 880 -9.84 -13.64 24.11
C GLN A 880 -9.12 -14.88 24.68
N ILE A 881 -9.17 -15.11 26.00
CA ILE A 881 -8.65 -16.33 26.62
C ILE A 881 -9.35 -17.55 26.06
N ARG A 882 -10.67 -17.48 25.84
CA ARG A 882 -11.42 -18.57 25.20
C ARG A 882 -11.03 -18.77 23.74
N LEU A 883 -10.73 -17.70 23.00
CA LEU A 883 -10.27 -17.78 21.60
C LEU A 883 -8.88 -18.43 21.51
N VAL A 884 -7.92 -17.99 22.34
CA VAL A 884 -6.58 -18.60 22.37
C VAL A 884 -6.67 -20.05 22.82
N ALA A 885 -7.49 -20.37 23.83
CA ALA A 885 -7.74 -21.76 24.22
C ALA A 885 -8.41 -22.58 23.11
N LYS A 886 -9.28 -21.95 22.29
CA LYS A 886 -9.93 -22.59 21.14
C LYS A 886 -8.93 -22.89 20.03
N GLU A 887 -8.01 -21.97 19.75
CA GLU A 887 -6.93 -22.14 18.78
C GLU A 887 -5.91 -23.18 19.24
N GLU A 888 -5.53 -23.15 20.53
CA GLU A 888 -4.67 -24.16 21.15
C GLU A 888 -5.31 -25.55 21.06
N GLN A 889 -6.61 -25.66 21.37
CA GLN A 889 -7.36 -26.90 21.22
C GLN A 889 -7.50 -27.34 19.75
N ALA A 890 -7.62 -26.41 18.81
CA ALA A 890 -7.72 -26.72 17.38
C ALA A 890 -6.38 -27.27 16.85
N ALA A 891 -5.27 -26.60 17.16
CA ALA A 891 -3.93 -27.06 16.79
C ALA A 891 -3.58 -28.38 17.48
N ALA A 892 -4.03 -28.56 18.73
CA ALA A 892 -3.88 -29.82 19.43
C ALA A 892 -4.63 -30.97 18.77
N ARG A 893 -5.83 -30.68 18.24
CA ARG A 893 -6.64 -31.66 17.50
C ARG A 893 -6.00 -32.04 16.19
N GLU A 894 -5.52 -31.05 15.43
CA GLU A 894 -4.82 -31.28 14.16
C GLU A 894 -3.62 -32.21 14.37
N ILE A 895 -2.80 -31.95 15.41
CA ILE A 895 -1.68 -32.82 15.77
C ILE A 895 -2.13 -34.25 16.09
N ALA A 896 -3.23 -34.41 16.83
CA ALA A 896 -3.74 -35.72 17.20
C ALA A 896 -4.34 -36.47 15.98
N GLU A 897 -5.04 -35.75 15.10
CA GLU A 897 -5.60 -36.27 13.84
C GLU A 897 -4.47 -36.71 12.89
N GLU A 898 -3.42 -35.90 12.72
CA GLU A 898 -2.22 -36.27 11.96
C GLU A 898 -1.57 -37.55 12.50
N LEU A 899 -1.44 -37.66 13.83
CA LEU A 899 -0.85 -38.84 14.45
C LEU A 899 -1.73 -40.07 14.27
N ALA A 900 -3.06 -39.91 14.28
CA ALA A 900 -4.00 -40.99 14.04
C ALA A 900 -3.92 -41.46 12.58
N GLU A 901 -3.81 -40.54 11.62
CA GLU A 901 -3.65 -40.83 10.21
C GLU A 901 -2.33 -41.60 9.94
N VAL A 902 -1.21 -41.16 10.54
CA VAL A 902 0.09 -41.85 10.44
C VAL A 902 0.00 -43.31 10.94
N LEU A 903 -0.74 -43.56 12.03
CA LEU A 903 -0.95 -44.92 12.54
C LEU A 903 -1.82 -45.75 11.60
N GLN A 904 -2.85 -45.14 11.01
CA GLN A 904 -3.76 -45.78 10.08
C GLN A 904 -3.04 -46.16 8.77
N GLU A 905 -2.24 -45.27 8.19
CA GLU A 905 -1.44 -45.54 6.99
C GLU A 905 -0.43 -46.66 7.20
N ALA A 906 0.13 -46.77 8.40
CA ALA A 906 1.07 -47.80 8.77
C ALA A 906 0.41 -49.17 9.08
N GLY A 907 -0.93 -49.25 9.11
CA GLY A 907 -1.67 -50.47 9.44
C GLY A 907 -1.49 -50.91 10.91
N ALA A 908 -1.16 -49.98 11.81
CA ALA A 908 -0.97 -50.27 13.22
C ALA A 908 -2.31 -50.38 13.98
N ALA A 909 -2.31 -51.06 15.13
CA ALA A 909 -3.44 -51.02 16.05
C ALA A 909 -3.63 -49.59 16.59
N SER A 910 -4.89 -49.17 16.82
CA SER A 910 -5.19 -47.84 17.35
C SER A 910 -4.51 -47.62 18.71
N SER A 911 -4.10 -46.38 18.99
CA SER A 911 -3.49 -45.99 20.26
C SER A 911 -4.59 -45.63 21.26
N PRO A 912 -4.81 -46.39 22.35
CA PRO A 912 -5.81 -46.06 23.35
C PRO A 912 -5.63 -44.66 23.94
N LEU A 913 -4.39 -44.19 24.09
CA LEU A 913 -4.11 -42.83 24.57
C LEU A 913 -4.56 -41.75 23.58
N LEU A 914 -4.31 -41.97 22.29
CA LEU A 914 -4.73 -41.04 21.24
C LEU A 914 -6.25 -41.06 21.05
N ASP A 915 -6.87 -42.25 21.12
CA ASP A 915 -8.32 -42.45 21.07
C ASP A 915 -9.00 -41.75 22.25
N GLU A 916 -8.49 -41.91 23.48
CA GLU A 916 -8.98 -41.24 24.68
C GLU A 916 -8.84 -39.71 24.58
N TRP A 917 -7.72 -39.24 24.02
CA TRP A 917 -7.47 -37.82 23.81
C TRP A 917 -8.45 -37.21 22.79
N LEU A 918 -8.64 -37.86 21.64
CA LEU A 918 -9.58 -37.42 20.61
C LEU A 918 -11.02 -37.44 21.12
N GLN A 919 -11.40 -38.48 21.87
CA GLN A 919 -12.72 -38.56 22.49
C GLN A 919 -12.95 -37.43 23.49
N ARG A 920 -12.00 -37.20 24.41
CA ARG A 920 -12.08 -36.10 25.38
C ARG A 920 -12.15 -34.73 24.69
N SER A 921 -11.38 -34.56 23.63
CA SER A 921 -11.36 -33.33 22.84
C SER A 921 -12.71 -33.09 22.14
N ALA A 922 -13.36 -34.14 21.65
CA ALA A 922 -14.68 -34.05 21.05
C ALA A 922 -15.78 -33.80 22.10
N GLU A 923 -15.69 -34.42 23.28
CA GLU A 923 -16.59 -34.13 24.42
C GLU A 923 -16.48 -32.67 24.87
N GLU A 924 -15.28 -32.09 24.84
CA GLU A 924 -15.06 -30.68 25.12
C GLU A 924 -15.71 -29.76 24.07
N LEU A 925 -15.69 -30.12 22.78
CA LEU A 925 -16.46 -29.41 21.74
C LEU A 925 -17.96 -29.52 21.94
N GLN A 926 -18.45 -30.72 22.23
CA GLN A 926 -19.88 -30.94 22.51
C GLN A 926 -20.33 -30.10 23.71
N GLN A 927 -19.52 -30.04 24.77
CA GLN A 927 -19.80 -29.18 25.92
C GLN A 927 -19.72 -27.69 25.58
N ALA A 928 -18.77 -27.27 24.74
CA ALA A 928 -18.67 -25.88 24.28
C ALA A 928 -19.91 -25.49 23.46
N GLU A 929 -20.38 -26.37 22.58
CA GLU A 929 -21.59 -26.18 21.78
C GLU A 929 -22.83 -26.11 22.67
N LYS A 930 -22.94 -27.01 23.66
CA LYS A 930 -24.03 -27.02 24.64
C LYS A 930 -24.08 -25.75 25.49
N ARG A 931 -22.93 -25.15 25.82
CA ARG A 931 -22.82 -23.89 26.58
C ARG A 931 -23.35 -22.68 25.81
N LYS A 932 -23.52 -22.77 24.49
CA LYS A 932 -24.18 -21.72 23.71
C LYS A 932 -25.66 -21.62 24.06
N TYR A 933 -26.28 -22.66 24.61
CA TYR A 933 -27.69 -22.72 24.92
C TYR A 933 -27.96 -22.48 26.41
N THR A 934 -28.99 -21.68 26.69
CA THR A 934 -29.56 -21.56 28.03
C THR A 934 -30.28 -22.86 28.42
N ALA A 935 -30.46 -23.08 29.73
CA ALA A 935 -31.21 -24.23 30.22
C ALA A 935 -32.66 -24.29 29.68
N GLU A 936 -33.26 -23.13 29.40
CA GLU A 936 -34.61 -23.06 28.80
C GLU A 936 -34.58 -23.40 27.30
N GLU A 937 -33.61 -22.89 26.53
CA GLU A 937 -33.43 -23.25 25.12
C GLU A 937 -33.14 -24.75 24.95
N LEU A 938 -32.30 -25.35 25.81
CA LEU A 938 -32.05 -26.79 25.82
C LEU A 938 -33.34 -27.58 26.11
N ARG A 939 -34.17 -27.09 27.03
CA ARG A 939 -35.45 -27.72 27.33
C ARG A 939 -36.42 -27.65 26.16
N GLN A 940 -36.46 -26.52 25.45
CA GLN A 940 -37.26 -26.34 24.24
C GLN A 940 -36.79 -27.23 23.09
N LEU A 941 -35.47 -27.38 22.92
CA LEU A 941 -34.90 -28.30 21.93
C LEU A 941 -35.24 -29.76 22.22
N GLU A 942 -35.23 -30.17 23.49
CA GLU A 942 -35.65 -31.52 23.89
C GLU A 942 -37.16 -31.72 23.65
N GLU A 943 -37.98 -30.69 23.89
CA GLU A 943 -39.42 -30.72 23.58
C GLU A 943 -39.67 -30.86 22.07
N TYR A 944 -38.91 -30.12 21.25
CA TYR A 944 -38.95 -30.27 19.79
C TYR A 944 -38.43 -31.64 19.33
N ALA A 945 -37.41 -32.19 19.98
CA ALA A 945 -36.91 -33.52 19.68
C ALA A 945 -37.98 -34.59 19.91
N GLU A 946 -38.70 -34.55 21.04
CA GLU A 946 -39.78 -35.49 21.29
C GLU A 946 -40.94 -35.33 20.30
N LEU A 947 -41.30 -34.09 19.95
CA LEU A 947 -42.35 -33.83 18.98
C LEU A 947 -41.99 -34.35 17.58
N ILE A 948 -40.71 -34.26 17.20
CA ILE A 948 -40.19 -34.84 15.94
C ILE A 948 -40.23 -36.37 15.98
N ARG A 949 -39.83 -37.01 17.09
CA ARG A 949 -39.89 -38.48 17.25
C ARG A 949 -41.34 -38.99 17.14
N GLU A 950 -42.27 -38.29 17.79
CA GLU A 950 -43.70 -38.65 17.78
C GLU A 950 -44.32 -38.45 16.40
N ALA A 951 -44.09 -37.29 15.76
CA ALA A 951 -44.65 -36.97 14.45
C ALA A 951 -44.13 -37.84 13.31
N SER A 952 -42.90 -38.36 13.44
CA SER A 952 -42.26 -39.21 12.41
C SER A 952 -42.45 -40.71 12.63
N ALA A 953 -43.16 -41.14 13.67
CA ALA A 953 -43.23 -42.54 14.09
C ALA A 953 -41.83 -43.21 14.25
N GLY A 954 -40.81 -42.42 14.60
CA GLY A 954 -39.42 -42.86 14.74
C GLY A 954 -38.62 -42.93 13.42
N GLU A 955 -39.16 -42.51 12.28
CA GLU A 955 -38.42 -42.45 11.01
C GLU A 955 -37.39 -41.30 10.96
N VAL A 956 -37.62 -40.23 11.74
CA VAL A 956 -36.72 -39.08 11.86
C VAL A 956 -36.09 -39.11 13.24
N THR A 957 -34.75 -39.17 13.30
CA THR A 957 -34.00 -39.19 14.57
C THR A 957 -33.48 -37.79 14.88
N PRO A 958 -33.99 -37.08 15.89
CA PRO A 958 -33.38 -35.82 16.33
C PRO A 958 -31.97 -36.07 16.84
N LEU A 959 -31.03 -35.25 16.40
CA LEU A 959 -29.68 -35.18 16.91
C LEU A 959 -29.60 -34.10 17.98
N ALA A 960 -28.77 -34.33 19.00
CA ALA A 960 -28.46 -33.29 19.96
C ALA A 960 -27.73 -32.15 19.24
N VAL A 961 -27.99 -30.89 19.63
CA VAL A 961 -27.37 -29.73 18.99
C VAL A 961 -25.84 -29.75 19.11
N GLU A 962 -25.33 -30.33 20.20
CA GLU A 962 -23.91 -30.60 20.41
C GLU A 962 -23.30 -31.62 19.44
N SER A 963 -24.12 -32.34 18.66
CA SER A 963 -23.63 -33.30 17.65
C SER A 963 -23.12 -32.61 16.38
N ILE A 964 -23.43 -31.32 16.18
CA ILE A 964 -22.95 -30.51 15.05
C ILE A 964 -22.00 -29.46 15.62
N VAL A 965 -20.71 -29.58 15.34
CA VAL A 965 -19.67 -28.73 15.94
C VAL A 965 -18.96 -27.92 14.85
N SER A 966 -18.59 -26.68 15.18
CA SER A 966 -17.73 -25.86 14.32
C SER A 966 -16.61 -25.21 15.13
N SER A 967 -15.38 -25.34 14.63
CA SER A 967 -14.19 -24.68 15.18
C SER A 967 -14.14 -23.19 14.87
N ASP A 968 -14.92 -22.72 13.90
CA ASP A 968 -14.65 -21.42 13.27
C ASP A 968 -15.78 -20.41 13.53
N LEU A 969 -17.00 -20.90 13.77
CA LEU A 969 -18.20 -20.06 13.75
C LEU A 969 -19.17 -20.31 14.89
N ASP A 970 -19.93 -19.27 15.22
CA ASP A 970 -21.00 -19.31 16.22
C ASP A 970 -22.37 -19.33 15.54
N PHE A 971 -23.16 -20.36 15.81
CA PHE A 971 -24.53 -20.51 15.35
C PHE A 971 -25.35 -21.25 16.41
N LYS A 972 -26.67 -21.02 16.39
CA LYS A 972 -27.63 -21.78 17.20
C LYS A 972 -28.77 -22.28 16.35
N PHE A 973 -29.12 -23.55 16.53
CA PHE A 973 -30.36 -24.11 16.03
C PHE A 973 -31.52 -23.83 16.99
N ASP A 974 -32.67 -23.42 16.45
CA ASP A 974 -33.93 -23.27 17.20
C ASP A 974 -34.83 -24.52 17.14
N VAL A 975 -34.43 -25.54 16.38
CA VAL A 975 -35.04 -26.85 16.12
C VAL A 975 -33.88 -27.83 15.97
N PRO A 976 -33.89 -29.00 16.65
CA PRO A 976 -32.74 -29.90 16.63
C PRO A 976 -32.41 -30.35 15.19
N PRO A 977 -31.12 -30.50 14.84
CA PRO A 977 -30.73 -31.22 13.63
C PRO A 977 -31.38 -32.60 13.62
N VAL A 978 -31.64 -33.16 12.45
CA VAL A 978 -32.32 -34.46 12.35
C VAL A 978 -31.56 -35.38 11.41
N GLN A 979 -31.61 -36.67 11.70
CA GLN A 979 -31.13 -37.71 10.81
C GLN A 979 -32.32 -38.39 10.14
N ILE A 980 -32.31 -38.39 8.80
CA ILE A 980 -33.35 -39.00 7.97
C ILE A 980 -32.65 -39.96 7.00
N TYR A 981 -32.97 -41.26 7.08
CA TYR A 981 -32.35 -42.31 6.27
C TYR A 981 -30.81 -42.28 6.28
N GLY A 982 -30.21 -42.00 7.44
CA GLY A 982 -28.75 -41.91 7.61
C GLY A 982 -28.12 -40.58 7.17
N ASN A 983 -28.89 -39.66 6.58
CA ASN A 983 -28.41 -38.33 6.19
C ASN A 983 -28.74 -37.31 7.26
N THR A 984 -27.76 -36.48 7.61
CA THR A 984 -27.96 -35.39 8.58
C THR A 984 -28.51 -34.15 7.89
N TYR A 985 -29.58 -33.64 8.45
CA TYR A 985 -30.32 -32.47 8.03
C TYR A 985 -30.19 -31.38 9.08
N ILE A 986 -29.87 -30.18 8.61
CA ILE A 986 -29.70 -29.00 9.44
C ILE A 986 -30.55 -27.85 8.96
N GLN A 987 -30.82 -26.91 9.86
CA GLN A 987 -31.45 -25.66 9.46
C GLN A 987 -30.51 -24.84 8.60
N ILE A 988 -31.00 -24.44 7.43
CA ILE A 988 -30.18 -23.74 6.46
C ILE A 988 -29.74 -22.35 6.95
N ARG A 989 -30.62 -21.60 7.59
CA ARG A 989 -30.35 -20.19 7.92
C ARG A 989 -29.24 -20.03 8.97
N PRO A 990 -29.34 -20.63 10.17
CA PRO A 990 -28.38 -20.35 11.23
C PRO A 990 -26.96 -20.76 10.86
N LEU A 991 -26.79 -21.88 10.15
CA LEU A 991 -25.47 -22.33 9.73
C LEU A 991 -24.92 -21.43 8.61
N LEU A 992 -25.68 -21.22 7.54
CA LEU A 992 -25.13 -20.56 6.36
C LEU A 992 -24.91 -19.06 6.56
N GLU A 993 -25.74 -18.39 7.38
CA GLU A 993 -25.48 -17.01 7.81
C GLU A 993 -24.20 -16.90 8.64
N ALA A 994 -23.92 -17.88 9.50
CA ALA A 994 -22.66 -17.91 10.25
C ALA A 994 -21.46 -18.00 9.31
N PHE A 995 -21.57 -18.73 8.20
CA PHE A 995 -20.53 -18.82 7.16
C PHE A 995 -20.52 -17.63 6.18
N GLY A 996 -21.21 -16.54 6.49
CA GLY A 996 -21.22 -15.30 5.69
C GLY A 996 -22.15 -15.34 4.47
N ALA A 997 -23.04 -16.32 4.38
CA ALA A 997 -24.01 -16.41 3.30
C ALA A 997 -25.30 -15.62 3.64
N SER A 998 -25.90 -14.97 2.64
CA SER A 998 -27.24 -14.42 2.72
C SER A 998 -28.27 -15.50 2.42
N VAL A 999 -29.30 -15.66 3.25
CA VAL A 999 -30.33 -16.69 3.07
C VAL A 999 -31.71 -16.05 2.88
N ASP A 1000 -32.23 -16.11 1.66
CA ASP A 1000 -33.57 -15.66 1.30
C ASP A 1000 -34.56 -16.84 1.22
N TRP A 1001 -35.79 -16.63 1.70
CA TRP A 1001 -36.85 -17.62 1.70
C TRP A 1001 -38.06 -17.11 0.93
N ASP A 1002 -38.38 -17.78 -0.17
CA ASP A 1002 -39.60 -17.58 -0.92
C ASP A 1002 -40.69 -18.54 -0.43
N GLN A 1003 -41.68 -17.97 0.27
CA GLN A 1003 -42.82 -18.69 0.81
C GLN A 1003 -43.75 -19.25 -0.28
N GLU A 1004 -43.86 -18.60 -1.44
CA GLU A 1004 -44.78 -19.00 -2.51
C GLU A 1004 -44.26 -20.23 -3.25
N SER A 1005 -42.95 -20.25 -3.55
CA SER A 1005 -42.31 -21.37 -4.24
C SER A 1005 -41.69 -22.42 -3.30
N ALA A 1006 -41.70 -22.17 -1.98
CA ALA A 1006 -40.98 -22.98 -0.99
C ALA A 1006 -39.49 -23.13 -1.33
N THR A 1007 -38.89 -22.05 -1.84
CA THR A 1007 -37.51 -22.02 -2.32
C THR A 1007 -36.65 -21.23 -1.36
N VAL A 1008 -35.48 -21.78 -1.04
CA VAL A 1008 -34.45 -21.08 -0.31
C VAL A 1008 -33.30 -20.73 -1.25
N THR A 1009 -32.87 -19.48 -1.22
CA THR A 1009 -31.75 -18.96 -1.98
C THR A 1009 -30.65 -18.57 -1.02
N VAL A 1010 -29.46 -19.14 -1.20
CA VAL A 1010 -28.27 -18.84 -0.41
C VAL A 1010 -27.27 -18.16 -1.31
N THR A 1011 -26.71 -17.02 -0.90
CA THR A 1011 -25.68 -16.31 -1.67
C THR A 1011 -24.46 -16.05 -0.80
N LYS A 1012 -23.29 -16.52 -1.20
CA LYS A 1012 -22.00 -16.26 -0.52
C LYS A 1012 -20.94 -15.98 -1.57
N ASP A 1013 -20.31 -14.80 -1.51
CA ASP A 1013 -19.33 -14.35 -2.50
C ASP A 1013 -19.88 -14.46 -3.94
N ASP A 1014 -19.26 -15.28 -4.79
CA ASP A 1014 -19.71 -15.57 -6.17
C ASP A 1014 -20.64 -16.80 -6.24
N THR A 1015 -20.90 -17.47 -5.12
CA THR A 1015 -21.66 -18.72 -5.07
C THR A 1015 -23.14 -18.51 -4.71
N THR A 1016 -24.05 -19.02 -5.53
CA THR A 1016 -25.50 -18.99 -5.32
C THR A 1016 -26.09 -20.39 -5.30
N ILE A 1017 -26.71 -20.78 -4.17
CA ILE A 1017 -27.43 -22.05 -4.02
C ILE A 1017 -28.93 -21.79 -4.00
N VAL A 1018 -29.67 -22.36 -4.95
CA VAL A 1018 -31.14 -22.31 -4.99
C VAL A 1018 -31.70 -23.71 -4.74
N CYS A 1019 -32.47 -23.89 -3.68
CA CYS A 1019 -33.02 -25.18 -3.29
C CYS A 1019 -34.52 -25.09 -2.99
N GLN A 1020 -35.32 -25.94 -3.62
CA GLN A 1020 -36.76 -26.03 -3.32
C GLN A 1020 -37.03 -27.15 -2.30
N VAL A 1021 -37.87 -26.86 -1.29
CA VAL A 1021 -38.31 -27.89 -0.32
C VAL A 1021 -39.12 -28.96 -1.05
N GLY A 1022 -38.74 -30.23 -0.86
CA GLY A 1022 -39.28 -31.38 -1.58
C GLY A 1022 -38.70 -31.58 -2.99
N GLY A 1023 -37.81 -30.69 -3.46
CA GLY A 1023 -37.11 -30.81 -4.73
C GLY A 1023 -35.90 -31.75 -4.65
N SER A 1024 -35.69 -32.58 -5.67
CA SER A 1024 -34.49 -33.43 -5.81
C SER A 1024 -33.34 -32.75 -6.56
N ILE A 1025 -33.51 -31.49 -6.95
CA ILE A 1025 -32.52 -30.69 -7.68
C ILE A 1025 -32.36 -29.36 -6.95
N ALA A 1026 -31.11 -29.04 -6.62
CA ALA A 1026 -30.68 -27.70 -6.24
C ALA A 1026 -29.89 -27.08 -7.40
N PHE A 1027 -29.69 -25.77 -7.41
CA PHE A 1027 -28.82 -25.10 -8.38
C PHE A 1027 -27.66 -24.47 -7.63
N VAL A 1028 -26.43 -24.79 -8.01
CA VAL A 1028 -25.20 -24.14 -7.51
C VAL A 1028 -24.62 -23.36 -8.68
N ASP A 1029 -24.60 -22.04 -8.58
CA ASP A 1029 -24.12 -21.13 -9.65
C ASP A 1029 -24.85 -21.28 -10.98
N GLY A 1030 -26.13 -21.65 -10.90
CA GLY A 1030 -26.98 -21.91 -12.05
C GLY A 1030 -26.84 -23.32 -12.63
N GLU A 1031 -25.88 -24.12 -12.16
CA GLU A 1031 -25.70 -25.51 -12.56
C GLU A 1031 -26.57 -26.44 -11.68
N PRO A 1032 -27.30 -27.40 -12.27
CA PRO A 1032 -28.14 -28.33 -11.52
C PRO A 1032 -27.29 -29.33 -10.72
N TYR A 1033 -27.56 -29.43 -9.42
CA TYR A 1033 -26.98 -30.38 -8.48
C TYR A 1033 -28.06 -31.34 -7.97
N GLU A 1034 -27.80 -32.64 -8.05
CA GLU A 1034 -28.72 -33.68 -7.57
C GLU A 1034 -28.72 -33.70 -6.03
N LEU A 1035 -29.82 -33.25 -5.43
CA LEU A 1035 -30.00 -33.18 -3.99
C LEU A 1035 -30.62 -34.49 -3.49
N LEU A 1036 -29.77 -35.50 -3.29
CA LEU A 1036 -30.16 -36.78 -2.71
C LEU A 1036 -29.59 -36.91 -1.30
N PRO A 1037 -30.40 -36.75 -0.24
CA PRO A 1037 -31.88 -36.60 -0.22
C PRO A 1037 -32.40 -35.14 -0.25
N SER A 1038 -33.63 -34.92 -0.72
CA SER A 1038 -34.24 -33.58 -0.90
C SER A 1038 -34.34 -32.75 0.39
N ALA A 1039 -34.37 -31.42 0.27
CA ALA A 1039 -34.68 -30.53 1.39
C ALA A 1039 -36.08 -30.80 1.96
N VAL A 1040 -36.25 -30.71 3.27
CA VAL A 1040 -37.51 -31.03 3.99
C VAL A 1040 -37.93 -29.90 4.91
N LEU A 1041 -39.21 -29.88 5.30
CA LEU A 1041 -39.72 -28.95 6.30
C LEU A 1041 -39.90 -29.69 7.64
N VAL A 1042 -39.18 -29.26 8.68
CA VAL A 1042 -39.32 -29.81 10.04
C VAL A 1042 -39.69 -28.66 10.96
N LEU A 1043 -40.86 -28.74 11.62
CA LEU A 1043 -41.39 -27.70 12.50
C LEU A 1043 -41.40 -26.28 11.89
N GLY A 1044 -41.65 -26.18 10.58
CA GLY A 1044 -41.65 -24.91 9.87
C GLY A 1044 -40.26 -24.32 9.62
N ARG A 1045 -39.19 -25.12 9.72
CA ARG A 1045 -37.83 -24.78 9.31
C ARG A 1045 -37.43 -25.60 8.08
N ALA A 1046 -36.84 -24.94 7.10
CA ALA A 1046 -36.25 -25.59 5.94
C ALA A 1046 -34.95 -26.29 6.36
N MET A 1047 -34.93 -27.61 6.17
CA MET A 1047 -33.81 -28.47 6.51
C MET A 1047 -33.16 -28.98 5.22
N ILE A 1048 -31.84 -28.86 5.11
CA ILE A 1048 -31.06 -29.31 3.95
C ILE A 1048 -30.03 -30.34 4.41
N PRO A 1049 -29.67 -31.33 3.55
CA PRO A 1049 -28.54 -32.21 3.84
C PRO A 1049 -27.28 -31.40 4.14
N LEU A 1050 -26.72 -31.64 5.32
CA LEU A 1050 -25.57 -30.90 5.84
C LEU A 1050 -24.39 -30.93 4.88
N ARG A 1051 -24.06 -32.13 4.35
CA ARG A 1051 -22.96 -32.31 3.41
C ARG A 1051 -23.11 -31.45 2.16
N PHE A 1052 -24.30 -31.43 1.55
CA PHE A 1052 -24.57 -30.60 0.38
C PHE A 1052 -24.41 -29.11 0.71
N ALA A 1053 -25.04 -28.64 1.77
CA ALA A 1053 -25.03 -27.22 2.13
C ALA A 1053 -23.61 -26.70 2.42
N VAL A 1054 -22.77 -27.55 2.99
CA VAL A 1054 -21.39 -27.22 3.37
C VAL A 1054 -20.46 -27.34 2.16
N GLU A 1055 -20.50 -28.44 1.40
CA GLU A 1055 -19.68 -28.61 0.19
C GLU A 1055 -19.98 -27.55 -0.89
N ALA A 1056 -21.27 -27.21 -1.08
CA ALA A 1056 -21.68 -26.21 -2.05
C ALA A 1056 -21.17 -24.80 -1.71
N LEU A 1057 -20.75 -24.54 -0.47
CA LEU A 1057 -20.14 -23.28 -0.03
C LEU A 1057 -18.62 -23.36 0.11
N GLY A 1058 -18.02 -24.45 -0.38
CA GLY A 1058 -16.57 -24.68 -0.30
C GLY A 1058 -16.09 -24.96 1.13
N LEU A 1059 -16.92 -25.58 1.97
CA LEU A 1059 -16.61 -25.93 3.36
C LEU A 1059 -16.42 -27.46 3.50
N THR A 1060 -15.87 -27.92 4.63
CA THR A 1060 -15.61 -29.34 4.93
C THR A 1060 -16.55 -29.91 5.97
N VAL A 1061 -16.98 -31.17 5.79
CA VAL A 1061 -17.78 -31.95 6.75
C VAL A 1061 -17.06 -33.24 7.11
N ASP A 1062 -16.67 -33.37 8.39
CA ASP A 1062 -16.05 -34.58 8.91
C ASP A 1062 -16.95 -35.26 9.94
N TRP A 1063 -17.14 -36.58 9.79
CA TRP A 1063 -17.85 -37.40 10.75
C TRP A 1063 -16.86 -38.11 11.67
N ASN A 1064 -16.93 -37.82 12.97
CA ASN A 1064 -16.18 -38.54 13.98
C ASN A 1064 -17.07 -39.65 14.58
N GLU A 1065 -16.82 -40.89 14.17
CA GLU A 1065 -17.59 -42.06 14.61
C GLU A 1065 -17.45 -42.34 16.11
N ALA A 1066 -16.26 -42.12 16.68
CA ALA A 1066 -16.00 -42.36 18.10
C ALA A 1066 -16.74 -41.37 19.01
N ALA A 1067 -16.82 -40.10 18.58
CA ALA A 1067 -17.47 -39.03 19.33
C ALA A 1067 -18.95 -38.83 18.97
N GLY A 1068 -19.41 -39.40 17.86
CA GLY A 1068 -20.73 -39.15 17.32
C GLY A 1068 -20.94 -37.67 16.91
N THR A 1069 -19.88 -36.98 16.47
CA THR A 1069 -19.92 -35.56 16.11
C THR A 1069 -19.71 -35.34 14.62
N ILE A 1070 -20.43 -34.37 14.06
CA ILE A 1070 -20.21 -33.85 12.72
C ILE A 1070 -19.51 -32.49 12.84
N LYS A 1071 -18.26 -32.42 12.40
CA LYS A 1071 -17.46 -31.20 12.35
C LYS A 1071 -17.73 -30.47 11.03
N VAL A 1072 -17.93 -29.17 11.11
CA VAL A 1072 -18.07 -28.26 9.98
C VAL A 1072 -17.00 -27.18 10.08
N SER A 1073 -16.12 -27.09 9.08
CA SER A 1073 -14.98 -26.17 9.04
C SER A 1073 -14.86 -25.45 7.70
N ALA A 1074 -14.19 -24.29 7.69
CA ALA A 1074 -13.79 -23.63 6.45
C ALA A 1074 -12.64 -24.39 5.75
N ASN A 1075 -12.56 -24.28 4.42
CA ASN A 1075 -11.40 -24.74 3.64
C ASN A 1075 -10.24 -23.74 3.68
#